data_AF-A0A7G8DFV7-F1
#
_entry.id   AF-A0A7G8DFV7-F1
#
_cell.length_a   1.000
_cell.length_b   1.000
_cell.length_c   1.000
_cell.angle_alpha   90.00
_cell.angle_beta   90.00
_cell.angle_gamma   90.00
#
_symmetry.space_group_name_H-M   'P 1'
#
loop_
_entity.id
_entity.type
_entity.pdbx_description
1 polymer ?
#
loop_
_entity_poly.entity_id
_entity_poly.type
_entity_poly.pdbx_seq_one_letter_code
_entity_poly.pdbx_strand_id
1 'polypeptide(L)'
;MTRTTFTVSRAAEFFSEKELEMQMGAGHNRWLPMLLKELVDNALDACEGSGVGPTIEISTTDDTITVSDNGPGIPASTVKKSLDYLSRTSSNNLWISPTRGQLGNALKCLYAAGYVANGKGLVVITANGIRHTITVGFDEIQQEPTLCHDTETVKPSNGTSVQFCWPSDENEAYAIDCAARIGLFNPHALIMVNAVPFAEPQTERDLGFSKWKPDARIPVSWFYRHQFKSLLCAHINASPEMFTRDFIKLFAGMSSTWTQAAVLDDLRLQRTTIADAFTRDGEVHEVLVETLHDAIASYSGEAPKAKRLGIIGKGVLERLTQLRDVRPDSGTYAKVAVEDHCRPFVAEAWFVAETESDGGSTLIFGINNSTVFVSPSDLIREVLADNLIDHEDPVTVVLHLVCPGFHYVDRGKSRIAFSEEQQEAITTVLTKVCKKWRSVKARLRRDQRSSQRELERLSRKSTISAKEAAWAVMEQAYLKASGDGAYPANARQVMYAARAQIQEMTGKPLSDQYFTQTLLPDFQIENPELTAGWDVVYDDRGHLVEPHTARNIPLGTVNVREYVNGWTEPQIGEVEPSVPLSISTSGPAGCYSAAIFIEKEGFTALFEKARTRNLFDVAIFSTKGMSTTASRQLVDKLSSQGVPIFLLHDFDAAGMTIARTIRSDGRRYKFSCEPEVIDLGLRLEQAKRMDLESEEFQWPTRQKQDPTDNLKNCGASSDELAFLVEGKDGGRWSGRRVELNAMTAPQFVEFVHGELEAQGISKVLPDEETLSAAFQHVCLRNAMEVKVDELFQQAESKDQIFTSPDDLSEMVLERIKGTSLNWQDAVIEIAESS
;
A
#
# COMPACT_ATOMS: atom_id res chain seq x y z
N MET A 1 23.65 55.22 24.54
CA MET A 1 22.42 55.07 23.74
C MET A 1 21.56 54.02 24.42
N THR A 2 20.48 54.42 25.06
CA THR A 2 19.44 53.52 25.59
C THR A 2 18.47 53.22 24.46
N ARG A 3 18.35 51.94 24.07
CA ARG A 3 17.35 51.52 23.06
C ARG A 3 15.97 51.56 23.71
N THR A 4 15.04 52.28 23.09
CA THR A 4 13.63 52.30 23.48
C THR A 4 12.96 51.02 22.99
N THR A 5 12.23 50.34 23.87
CA THR A 5 11.40 49.18 23.52
C THR A 5 10.06 49.66 22.97
N PHE A 6 9.67 49.14 21.81
CA PHE A 6 8.37 49.43 21.18
C PHE A 6 7.48 48.19 21.24
N THR A 7 6.17 48.39 21.36
CA THR A 7 5.15 47.34 21.34
C THR A 7 4.29 47.52 20.10
N VAL A 8 4.02 46.42 19.38
CA VAL A 8 3.17 46.41 18.17
C VAL A 8 1.94 45.57 18.44
N SER A 9 0.80 45.97 17.88
CA SER A 9 -0.47 45.28 18.04
C SER A 9 -0.48 43.93 17.31
N ARG A 10 -1.03 42.89 17.94
CA ARG A 10 -1.23 41.57 17.29
C ARG A 10 -2.17 41.65 16.09
N ALA A 11 -3.11 42.59 16.10
CA ALA A 11 -4.00 42.80 14.96
C ALA A 11 -3.22 43.31 13.74
N ALA A 12 -2.17 44.11 13.94
CA ALA A 12 -1.32 44.60 12.85
C ALA A 12 -0.48 43.51 12.19
N GLU A 13 -0.14 42.45 12.92
CA GLU A 13 0.56 41.29 12.34
C GLU A 13 -0.25 40.67 11.19
N PHE A 14 -1.57 40.53 11.35
CA PHE A 14 -2.48 40.02 10.30
C PHE A 14 -2.58 40.91 9.05
N PHE A 15 -2.17 42.17 9.14
CA PHE A 15 -2.16 43.15 8.05
C PHE A 15 -0.78 43.28 7.42
N SER A 16 0.03 42.23 7.52
CA SER A 16 1.32 42.11 6.85
C SER A 16 1.29 41.01 5.79
N GLU A 17 2.06 41.20 4.71
CA GLU A 17 2.19 40.20 3.65
C GLU A 17 2.67 38.85 4.20
N LYS A 18 3.67 38.88 5.09
CA LYS A 18 4.25 37.68 5.72
C LYS A 18 3.21 36.85 6.49
N GLU A 19 2.37 37.49 7.31
CA GLU A 19 1.35 36.76 8.07
C GLU A 19 0.23 36.26 7.15
N LEU A 20 -0.18 37.04 6.16
CA LEU A 20 -1.18 36.63 5.17
C LEU A 20 -0.70 35.42 4.34
N GLU A 21 0.56 35.41 3.91
CA GLU A 21 1.17 34.23 3.26
C GLU A 21 1.15 33.01 4.18
N MET A 22 1.41 33.19 5.48
CA MET A 22 1.36 32.10 6.45
C MET A 22 -0.07 31.58 6.70
N GLN A 23 -1.05 32.48 6.77
CA GLN A 23 -2.46 32.12 7.01
C GLN A 23 -3.10 31.48 5.78
N MET A 24 -2.80 31.98 4.58
CA MET A 24 -3.30 31.43 3.31
C MET A 24 -2.46 30.26 2.78
N GLY A 25 -1.22 30.08 3.28
CA GLY A 25 -0.29 29.04 2.80
C GLY A 25 0.18 29.24 1.36
N ALA A 26 0.04 30.46 0.84
CA ALA A 26 0.32 30.77 -0.56
C ALA A 26 0.89 32.18 -0.70
N GLY A 27 1.79 32.37 -1.67
CA GLY A 27 2.36 33.67 -1.99
C GLY A 27 1.33 34.64 -2.58
N HIS A 28 1.68 35.92 -2.63
CA HIS A 28 0.80 37.02 -3.06
C HIS A 28 0.00 36.74 -4.35
N ASN A 29 0.64 36.15 -5.36
CA ASN A 29 0.01 35.82 -6.65
C ASN A 29 -1.11 34.77 -6.59
N ARG A 30 -1.31 34.11 -5.45
CA ARG A 30 -2.35 33.11 -5.24
C ARG A 30 -3.40 33.52 -4.21
N TRP A 31 -3.29 34.72 -3.64
CA TRP A 31 -4.25 35.19 -2.63
C TRP A 31 -5.67 35.26 -3.17
N LEU A 32 -5.88 35.83 -4.34
CA LEU A 32 -7.22 35.92 -4.94
C LEU A 32 -7.86 34.53 -5.17
N PRO A 33 -7.20 33.56 -5.85
CA PRO A 33 -7.69 32.19 -5.95
C PRO A 33 -8.05 31.55 -4.60
N MET A 34 -7.23 31.77 -3.57
CA MET A 34 -7.47 31.25 -2.22
C MET A 34 -8.70 31.89 -1.57
N LEU A 35 -8.86 33.22 -1.67
CA LEU A 35 -10.02 33.93 -1.14
C LEU A 35 -11.32 33.48 -1.81
N LEU A 36 -11.32 33.34 -3.14
CA LEU A 36 -12.47 32.84 -3.89
C LEU A 36 -12.84 31.42 -3.47
N LYS A 37 -11.85 30.52 -3.41
CA LYS A 37 -12.04 29.15 -2.93
C LYS A 37 -12.68 29.14 -1.53
N GLU A 38 -12.15 29.90 -0.58
CA GLU A 38 -12.67 29.91 0.80
C GLU A 38 -14.11 30.47 0.87
N LEU A 39 -14.45 31.48 0.06
CA LEU A 39 -15.82 32.00 0.00
C LEU A 39 -16.80 30.96 -0.58
N VAL A 40 -16.42 30.30 -1.67
CA VAL A 40 -17.25 29.26 -2.30
C VAL A 40 -17.37 28.03 -1.39
N ASP A 41 -16.30 27.62 -0.71
CA ASP A 41 -16.32 26.51 0.25
C ASP A 41 -17.28 26.79 1.42
N ASN A 42 -17.25 28.02 1.97
CA ASN A 42 -18.17 28.43 3.03
C ASN A 42 -19.62 28.47 2.56
N ALA A 43 -19.87 28.94 1.33
CA ALA A 43 -21.19 28.91 0.70
C ALA A 43 -21.70 27.45 0.56
N LEU A 44 -20.87 26.54 0.04
CA LEU A 44 -21.19 25.12 -0.07
C LEU A 44 -21.52 24.50 1.29
N ASP A 45 -20.68 24.73 2.30
CA ASP A 45 -20.86 24.21 3.65
C ASP A 45 -22.16 24.75 4.29
N ALA A 46 -22.51 26.02 4.05
CA ALA A 46 -23.73 26.65 4.55
C ALA A 46 -25.01 26.07 3.91
N CYS A 47 -25.02 25.88 2.58
CA CYS A 47 -26.12 25.24 1.87
C CYS A 47 -26.31 23.79 2.35
N GLU A 48 -25.24 23.02 2.38
CA GLU A 48 -25.26 21.61 2.80
C GLU A 48 -25.71 21.41 4.25
N GLY A 49 -25.23 22.26 5.16
CA GLY A 49 -25.62 22.23 6.57
C GLY A 49 -27.09 22.58 6.83
N SER A 50 -27.74 23.29 5.88
CA SER A 50 -29.18 23.58 5.93
C SER A 50 -30.04 22.58 5.12
N GLY A 51 -29.41 21.59 4.47
CA GLY A 51 -30.10 20.62 3.63
C GLY A 51 -30.58 21.17 2.28
N VAL A 52 -30.06 22.31 1.84
CA VAL A 52 -30.40 22.94 0.57
C VAL A 52 -29.39 22.55 -0.51
N GLY A 53 -29.88 22.25 -1.72
CA GLY A 53 -29.03 22.04 -2.89
C GLY A 53 -28.24 23.31 -3.22
N PRO A 54 -26.90 23.29 -3.20
CA PRO A 54 -26.11 24.52 -3.33
C PRO A 54 -26.27 25.17 -4.70
N THR A 55 -26.63 26.45 -4.71
CA THR A 55 -26.56 27.33 -5.88
C THR A 55 -25.66 28.49 -5.53
N ILE A 56 -24.57 28.64 -6.27
CA ILE A 56 -23.52 29.62 -6.02
C ILE A 56 -23.34 30.48 -7.27
N GLU A 57 -23.34 31.79 -7.09
CA GLU A 57 -23.07 32.75 -8.15
C GLU A 57 -21.78 33.52 -7.82
N ILE A 58 -20.86 33.56 -8.78
CA ILE A 58 -19.65 34.37 -8.74
C ILE A 58 -19.80 35.46 -9.80
N SER A 59 -19.96 36.71 -9.36
CA SER A 59 -20.10 37.85 -10.26
C SER A 59 -18.85 38.72 -10.18
N THR A 60 -18.27 39.05 -11.33
CA THR A 60 -17.00 39.76 -11.42
C THR A 60 -17.13 41.04 -12.24
N THR A 61 -16.45 42.08 -11.78
CA THR A 61 -16.10 43.27 -12.57
C THR A 61 -14.58 43.47 -12.50
N ASP A 62 -14.04 44.45 -13.23
CA ASP A 62 -12.61 44.78 -13.16
C ASP A 62 -12.17 45.24 -11.76
N ASP A 63 -13.11 45.69 -10.92
CA ASP A 63 -12.82 46.23 -9.58
C ASP A 63 -13.32 45.35 -8.42
N THR A 64 -14.29 44.47 -8.67
CA THR A 64 -14.99 43.76 -7.57
C THR A 64 -15.32 42.33 -7.93
N ILE A 65 -15.35 41.48 -6.90
CA ILE A 65 -15.87 40.12 -7.02
C ILE A 65 -16.92 39.91 -5.94
N THR A 66 -18.02 39.28 -6.32
CA THR A 66 -19.14 38.93 -5.44
C THR A 66 -19.38 37.43 -5.49
N VAL A 67 -19.44 36.78 -4.32
CA VAL A 67 -19.87 35.39 -4.18
C VAL A 67 -21.19 35.37 -3.43
N SER A 68 -22.22 34.80 -4.05
CA SER A 68 -23.57 34.69 -3.49
C SER A 68 -24.02 33.24 -3.41
N ASP A 69 -24.74 32.88 -2.35
CA ASP A 69 -25.28 31.54 -2.12
C ASP A 69 -26.80 31.56 -1.86
N ASN A 70 -27.43 30.38 -1.87
CA ASN A 70 -28.84 30.18 -1.55
C ASN A 70 -29.07 29.54 -0.16
N GLY A 71 -28.09 29.60 0.74
CA GLY A 71 -28.11 29.01 2.07
C GLY A 71 -28.94 29.80 3.10
N PRO A 72 -28.70 29.58 4.40
CA PRO A 72 -29.48 30.21 5.47
C PRO A 72 -29.09 31.67 5.76
N GLY A 73 -27.99 32.17 5.17
CA GLY A 73 -27.47 33.51 5.45
C GLY A 73 -26.61 33.58 6.72
N ILE A 74 -25.47 34.28 6.67
CA ILE A 74 -24.60 34.49 7.82
C ILE A 74 -25.28 35.37 8.89
N PRO A 75 -25.25 34.99 10.19
CA PRO A 75 -25.79 35.84 11.26
C PRO A 75 -24.97 37.11 11.46
N ALA A 76 -25.64 38.25 11.72
CA ALA A 76 -24.98 39.53 12.00
C ALA A 76 -24.00 39.48 13.19
N SER A 77 -24.29 38.65 14.20
CA SER A 77 -23.40 38.42 15.34
C SER A 77 -22.10 37.71 14.94
N THR A 78 -22.15 36.81 13.95
CA THR A 78 -20.97 36.14 13.39
C THR A 78 -20.11 37.12 12.60
N VAL A 79 -20.72 37.98 11.78
CA VAL A 79 -20.00 39.05 11.05
C VAL A 79 -19.28 39.96 12.04
N LYS A 80 -19.97 40.42 13.09
CA LYS A 80 -19.35 41.26 14.13
C LYS A 80 -18.18 40.59 14.84
N LYS A 81 -18.31 39.31 15.20
CA LYS A 81 -17.22 38.53 15.82
C LYS A 81 -16.03 38.31 14.88
N SER A 82 -16.26 38.24 13.57
CA SER A 82 -15.19 38.06 12.59
C SER A 82 -14.21 39.25 12.52
N LEU A 83 -14.63 40.44 12.97
CA LEU A 83 -13.81 41.65 13.01
C LEU A 83 -12.88 41.71 14.23
N ASP A 84 -13.04 40.85 15.23
CA ASP A 84 -12.16 40.79 16.38
C ASP A 84 -10.93 39.92 16.06
N TYR A 85 -9.79 40.57 15.82
CA TYR A 85 -8.51 39.90 15.54
C TYR A 85 -7.81 39.33 16.79
N LEU A 86 -8.25 39.70 18.00
CA LEU A 86 -7.66 39.21 19.25
C LEU A 86 -8.23 37.86 19.68
N SER A 87 -9.43 37.50 19.20
CA SER A 87 -10.04 36.19 19.46
C SER A 87 -10.05 35.32 18.21
N ARG A 88 -9.91 33.99 18.39
CA ARG A 88 -10.12 33.02 17.31
C ARG A 88 -11.50 32.42 17.46
N THR A 89 -12.38 32.69 16.50
CA THR A 89 -13.75 32.15 16.50
C THR A 89 -13.89 31.17 15.34
N SER A 90 -14.05 29.88 15.64
CA SER A 90 -14.39 28.84 14.65
C SER A 90 -15.34 27.83 15.29
N SER A 91 -16.37 27.43 14.55
CA SER A 91 -17.28 26.36 14.93
C SER A 91 -16.72 24.96 14.66
N ASN A 92 -15.68 24.84 13.83
CA ASN A 92 -15.24 23.57 13.26
C ASN A 92 -13.81 23.15 13.64
N ASN A 93 -12.99 24.06 14.20
CA ASN A 93 -11.54 23.83 14.37
C ASN A 93 -11.17 22.69 15.33
N LEU A 94 -12.05 22.36 16.28
CA LEU A 94 -11.83 21.28 17.26
C LEU A 94 -12.54 19.97 16.87
N TRP A 95 -13.29 19.96 15.76
CA TRP A 95 -14.03 18.81 15.30
C TRP A 95 -13.28 18.12 14.16
N ILE A 96 -13.21 16.78 14.20
CA ILE A 96 -12.60 15.96 13.15
C ILE A 96 -13.70 15.51 12.19
N SER A 97 -13.82 16.18 11.05
CA SER A 97 -14.78 15.81 10.00
C SER A 97 -14.25 16.16 8.61
N PRO A 98 -14.69 15.44 7.56
CA PRO A 98 -14.33 15.71 6.18
C PRO A 98 -15.11 16.90 5.61
N THR A 99 -14.92 18.07 6.23
CA THR A 99 -15.48 19.36 5.82
C THR A 99 -14.42 20.22 5.12
N ARG A 100 -14.85 21.22 4.36
CA ARG A 100 -13.97 22.10 3.58
C ARG A 100 -13.28 23.12 4.48
N GLY A 101 -14.06 23.83 5.31
CA GLY A 101 -13.55 24.85 6.23
C GLY A 101 -13.41 24.40 7.69
N GLN A 102 -12.23 24.58 8.30
CA GLN A 102 -12.03 24.32 9.74
C GLN A 102 -11.43 25.50 10.53
N LEU A 103 -10.65 26.41 9.91
CA LEU A 103 -9.82 27.38 10.65
C LEU A 103 -10.59 28.61 11.16
N GLY A 104 -11.71 28.98 10.53
CA GLY A 104 -12.52 30.16 10.88
C GLY A 104 -11.89 31.51 10.53
N ASN A 105 -10.84 31.53 9.71
CA ASN A 105 -10.05 32.75 9.41
C ASN A 105 -10.35 33.38 8.04
N ALA A 106 -11.22 32.80 7.22
CA ALA A 106 -11.46 33.24 5.84
C ALA A 106 -11.85 34.73 5.74
N LEU A 107 -12.84 35.18 6.52
CA LEU A 107 -13.26 36.59 6.54
C LEU A 107 -12.14 37.53 7.03
N LYS A 108 -11.33 37.09 8.00
CA LYS A 108 -10.20 37.89 8.48
C LYS A 108 -9.12 38.07 7.41
N CYS A 109 -8.83 37.01 6.66
CA CYS A 109 -7.93 37.09 5.52
C CYS A 109 -8.53 37.98 4.44
N LEU A 110 -9.84 37.88 4.18
CA LEU A 110 -10.53 38.70 3.18
C LEU A 110 -10.45 40.20 3.50
N TYR A 111 -10.72 40.60 4.75
CA TYR A 111 -10.65 42.01 5.15
C TYR A 111 -9.22 42.56 5.00
N ALA A 112 -8.21 41.80 5.43
CA ALA A 112 -6.82 42.24 5.41
C ALA A 112 -6.21 42.20 4.01
N ALA A 113 -6.41 41.13 3.24
CA ALA A 113 -5.74 40.91 1.97
C ALA A 113 -6.05 41.97 0.92
N GLY A 114 -7.32 42.41 0.82
CA GLY A 114 -7.69 43.48 -0.11
C GLY A 114 -6.94 44.79 0.19
N TYR A 115 -6.82 45.14 1.47
CA TYR A 115 -6.05 46.30 1.91
C TYR A 115 -4.54 46.12 1.65
N VAL A 116 -3.96 44.99 2.03
CA VAL A 116 -2.51 44.76 1.89
C VAL A 116 -2.09 44.72 0.42
N ALA A 117 -2.89 44.12 -0.46
CA ALA A 117 -2.60 44.03 -1.88
C ALA A 117 -2.75 45.39 -2.61
N ASN A 118 -3.79 46.17 -2.26
CA ASN A 118 -4.23 47.31 -3.07
C ASN A 118 -4.19 48.68 -2.35
N GLY A 119 -3.78 48.72 -1.08
CA GLY A 119 -3.78 49.91 -0.22
C GLY A 119 -5.16 50.39 0.24
N LYS A 120 -6.24 49.74 -0.20
CA LYS A 120 -7.63 50.01 0.19
C LYS A 120 -8.39 48.70 0.29
N GLY A 121 -9.16 48.50 1.36
CA GLY A 121 -10.04 47.34 1.51
C GLY A 121 -11.49 47.76 1.70
N LEU A 122 -12.38 47.14 0.95
CA LEU A 122 -13.82 47.26 1.09
C LEU A 122 -14.45 45.89 0.95
N VAL A 123 -15.23 45.48 1.95
CA VAL A 123 -16.00 44.23 1.93
C VAL A 123 -17.44 44.54 2.28
N VAL A 124 -18.37 44.09 1.44
CA VAL A 124 -19.82 44.23 1.65
C VAL A 124 -20.42 42.84 1.83
N ILE A 125 -21.04 42.58 2.97
CA ILE A 125 -21.73 41.32 3.28
C ILE A 125 -23.22 41.58 3.40
N THR A 126 -24.04 40.96 2.57
CA THR A 126 -25.51 41.05 2.65
C THR A 126 -26.09 39.69 3.01
N ALA A 127 -26.80 39.60 4.15
CA ALA A 127 -27.49 38.39 4.59
C ALA A 127 -28.60 38.75 5.59
N ASN A 128 -29.65 37.92 5.67
CA ASN A 128 -30.69 38.05 6.70
C ASN A 128 -31.33 39.45 6.79
N GLY A 129 -31.45 40.15 5.65
CA GLY A 129 -32.01 41.52 5.57
C GLY A 129 -31.09 42.63 6.09
N ILE A 130 -29.80 42.34 6.30
CA ILE A 130 -28.80 43.30 6.75
C ILE A 130 -27.67 43.35 5.73
N ARG A 131 -27.31 44.56 5.33
CA ARG A 131 -26.08 44.86 4.60
C ARG A 131 -25.05 45.38 5.57
N HIS A 132 -23.90 44.73 5.64
CA HIS A 132 -22.73 45.12 6.40
C HIS A 132 -21.69 45.68 5.43
N THR A 133 -21.28 46.93 5.63
CA THR A 133 -20.17 47.54 4.89
C THR A 133 -18.97 47.65 5.81
N ILE A 134 -17.89 46.96 5.46
CA ILE A 134 -16.64 46.95 6.21
C ILE A 134 -15.59 47.69 5.39
N THR A 135 -15.23 48.89 5.84
CA THR A 135 -14.14 49.67 5.25
C THR A 135 -12.87 49.44 6.06
N VAL A 136 -11.80 49.08 5.36
CA VAL A 136 -10.54 48.64 5.96
C VAL A 136 -9.46 49.67 5.67
N GLY A 137 -8.78 50.11 6.72
CA GLY A 137 -7.61 50.97 6.68
C GLY A 137 -6.57 50.58 7.73
N PHE A 138 -5.52 51.39 7.87
CA PHE A 138 -4.46 51.18 8.84
C PHE A 138 -4.01 52.52 9.43
N ASP A 139 -3.95 52.62 10.75
CA ASP A 139 -3.40 53.78 11.44
C ASP A 139 -1.88 53.62 11.55
N GLU A 140 -1.14 54.38 10.73
CA GLU A 140 0.33 54.32 10.69
C GLU A 140 1.00 54.80 11.99
N ILE A 141 0.31 55.61 12.80
CA ILE A 141 0.86 56.13 14.06
C ILE A 141 0.69 55.11 15.17
N GLN A 142 -0.53 54.56 15.32
CA GLN A 142 -0.81 53.54 16.33
C GLN A 142 -0.29 52.16 15.92
N GLN A 143 0.03 51.97 14.63
CA GLN A 143 0.39 50.67 14.05
C GLN A 143 -0.73 49.64 14.30
N GLU A 144 -1.98 50.02 13.99
CA GLU A 144 -3.16 49.17 14.16
C GLU A 144 -4.12 49.26 12.96
N PRO A 145 -4.79 48.16 12.58
CA PRO A 145 -5.81 48.19 11.53
C PRO A 145 -7.07 48.92 12.01
N THR A 146 -7.64 49.75 11.12
CA THR A 146 -8.93 50.42 11.34
C THR A 146 -10.01 49.69 10.55
N LEU A 147 -10.99 49.12 11.25
CA LEU A 147 -12.14 48.40 10.67
C LEU A 147 -13.42 49.16 10.96
N CYS A 148 -13.88 49.98 10.01
CA CYS A 148 -15.17 50.67 10.13
C CYS A 148 -16.28 49.74 9.67
N HIS A 149 -17.24 49.46 10.56
CA HIS A 149 -18.37 48.55 10.31
C HIS A 149 -19.70 49.30 10.36
N ASP A 150 -20.26 49.56 9.18
CA ASP A 150 -21.58 50.17 9.02
C ASP A 150 -22.63 49.12 8.68
N THR A 151 -23.85 49.31 9.18
CA THR A 151 -24.97 48.40 8.90
C THR A 151 -26.19 49.14 8.37
N GLU A 152 -26.84 48.55 7.38
CA GLU A 152 -28.06 49.05 6.75
C GLU A 152 -29.08 47.92 6.64
N THR A 153 -30.35 48.22 6.92
CA THR A 153 -31.44 47.26 6.67
C THR A 153 -31.79 47.26 5.18
N VAL A 154 -31.79 46.08 4.59
CA VAL A 154 -32.12 45.87 3.16
C VAL A 154 -33.23 44.84 3.02
N LYS A 155 -33.81 44.75 1.82
CA LYS A 155 -34.82 43.72 1.52
C LYS A 155 -34.22 42.33 1.81
N PRO A 156 -34.88 41.47 2.61
CA PRO A 156 -34.39 40.12 2.86
C PRO A 156 -34.23 39.35 1.54
N SER A 157 -33.05 38.76 1.36
CA SER A 157 -32.74 37.77 0.36
C SER A 157 -32.38 36.46 1.05
N ASN A 158 -32.59 35.34 0.37
CA ASN A 158 -32.06 34.06 0.84
C ASN A 158 -30.53 34.07 0.69
N GLY A 159 -29.85 33.32 1.57
CA GLY A 159 -28.40 33.15 1.52
C GLY A 159 -27.55 34.34 1.97
N THR A 160 -26.25 34.24 1.67
CA THR A 160 -25.25 35.28 1.91
C THR A 160 -24.70 35.78 0.58
N SER A 161 -24.45 37.08 0.49
CA SER A 161 -23.69 37.68 -0.62
C SER A 161 -22.48 38.42 -0.05
N VAL A 162 -21.28 38.03 -0.45
CA VAL A 162 -20.02 38.66 -0.04
C VAL A 162 -19.35 39.29 -1.25
N GLN A 163 -19.30 40.61 -1.28
CA GLN A 163 -18.59 41.39 -2.29
C GLN A 163 -17.31 41.96 -1.69
N PHE A 164 -16.21 41.93 -2.43
CA PHE A 164 -14.96 42.57 -2.03
C PHE A 164 -14.29 43.27 -3.22
N CYS A 165 -13.54 44.33 -2.92
CA CYS A 165 -12.77 45.08 -3.92
C CYS A 165 -11.45 44.36 -4.23
N TRP A 166 -11.21 44.09 -5.51
CA TRP A 166 -9.98 43.53 -6.02
C TRP A 166 -9.76 43.99 -7.46
N PRO A 167 -9.05 45.12 -7.68
CA PRO A 167 -8.80 45.65 -9.01
C PRO A 167 -7.89 44.71 -9.82
N SER A 168 -8.45 44.04 -10.83
CA SER A 168 -7.72 43.15 -11.75
C SER A 168 -8.58 42.82 -12.97
N ASP A 169 -7.96 42.82 -14.15
CA ASP A 169 -8.55 42.35 -15.41
C ASP A 169 -8.66 40.81 -15.49
N GLU A 170 -7.99 40.09 -14.59
CA GLU A 170 -8.01 38.62 -14.51
C GLU A 170 -9.13 38.08 -13.61
N ASN A 171 -9.96 38.93 -12.99
CA ASN A 171 -11.00 38.53 -12.03
C ASN A 171 -11.93 37.46 -12.59
N GLU A 172 -12.41 37.63 -13.83
CA GLU A 172 -13.28 36.66 -14.49
C GLU A 172 -12.56 35.33 -14.75
N ALA A 173 -11.29 35.37 -15.19
CA ALA A 173 -10.50 34.17 -15.43
C ALA A 173 -10.30 33.34 -14.14
N TYR A 174 -10.01 34.01 -13.02
CA TYR A 174 -9.91 33.34 -11.72
C TYR A 174 -11.24 32.77 -11.23
N ALA A 175 -12.35 33.48 -11.45
CA ALA A 175 -13.69 32.98 -11.13
C ALA A 175 -14.03 31.72 -11.93
N ILE A 176 -13.71 31.71 -13.23
CA ILE A 176 -13.92 30.56 -14.13
C ILE A 176 -13.08 29.35 -13.67
N ASP A 177 -11.78 29.53 -13.41
CA ASP A 177 -10.91 28.44 -12.95
C ASP A 177 -11.40 27.88 -11.60
N CYS A 178 -11.80 28.75 -10.68
CA CYS A 178 -12.37 28.37 -9.38
C CYS A 178 -13.66 27.55 -9.54
N ALA A 179 -14.62 28.04 -10.34
CA ALA A 179 -15.89 27.36 -10.59
C ALA A 179 -15.69 26.00 -11.28
N ALA A 180 -14.80 25.93 -12.27
CA ALA A 180 -14.47 24.70 -12.98
C ALA A 180 -13.87 23.65 -12.03
N ARG A 181 -12.87 24.02 -11.22
CA ARG A 181 -12.19 23.11 -10.29
C ARG A 181 -13.10 22.64 -9.15
N ILE A 182 -13.79 23.56 -8.49
CA ILE A 182 -14.67 23.23 -7.36
C ILE A 182 -15.81 22.33 -7.83
N GLY A 183 -16.39 22.62 -9.00
CA GLY A 183 -17.49 21.81 -9.50
C GLY A 183 -17.11 20.36 -9.84
N LEU A 184 -15.85 20.05 -10.18
CA LEU A 184 -15.39 18.66 -10.34
C LEU A 184 -15.59 17.82 -9.08
N PHE A 185 -15.48 18.45 -7.90
CA PHE A 185 -15.59 17.77 -6.61
C PHE A 185 -16.96 17.90 -5.96
N ASN A 186 -17.90 18.61 -6.60
CA ASN A 186 -19.21 18.96 -6.06
C ASN A 186 -20.30 18.74 -7.12
N PRO A 187 -20.62 17.48 -7.45
CA PRO A 187 -21.54 17.17 -8.54
C PRO A 187 -22.97 17.68 -8.29
N HIS A 188 -23.38 17.84 -7.02
CA HIS A 188 -24.69 18.35 -6.62
C HIS A 188 -24.83 19.87 -6.66
N ALA A 189 -23.76 20.62 -6.89
CA ALA A 189 -23.76 22.07 -6.83
C ALA A 189 -23.96 22.70 -8.21
N LEU A 190 -24.84 23.71 -8.28
CA LEU A 190 -24.91 24.66 -9.38
C LEU A 190 -23.96 25.82 -9.08
N ILE A 191 -22.94 26.04 -9.91
CA ILE A 191 -21.98 27.15 -9.79
C ILE A 191 -22.00 27.94 -11.10
N MET A 192 -22.31 29.21 -10.98
CA MET A 192 -22.41 30.15 -12.10
C MET A 192 -21.32 31.21 -11.98
N VAL A 193 -20.79 31.65 -13.11
CA VAL A 193 -19.92 32.83 -13.21
C VAL A 193 -20.61 33.84 -14.13
N ASN A 194 -20.85 35.06 -13.65
CA ASN A 194 -21.56 36.11 -14.41
C ASN A 194 -22.89 35.61 -15.02
N ALA A 195 -23.69 34.89 -14.22
CA ALA A 195 -24.94 34.21 -14.61
C ALA A 195 -24.82 33.12 -15.68
N VAL A 196 -23.61 32.67 -16.03
CA VAL A 196 -23.35 31.54 -16.92
C VAL A 196 -23.04 30.29 -16.09
N PRO A 197 -23.74 29.15 -16.29
CA PRO A 197 -23.46 27.92 -15.55
C PRO A 197 -22.13 27.29 -16.01
N PHE A 198 -21.21 27.09 -15.06
CA PHE A 198 -19.95 26.35 -15.24
C PHE A 198 -19.95 25.00 -14.52
N ALA A 199 -20.84 24.86 -13.54
CA ALA A 199 -21.09 23.64 -12.81
C ALA A 199 -22.58 23.43 -12.68
N GLU A 200 -23.08 22.27 -13.08
CA GLU A 200 -24.45 21.89 -12.75
C GLU A 200 -24.59 20.37 -12.63
N PRO A 201 -25.51 19.89 -11.77
CA PRO A 201 -25.84 18.47 -11.69
C PRO A 201 -26.36 17.95 -13.02
N GLN A 202 -25.76 16.88 -13.56
CA GLN A 202 -26.14 16.31 -14.85
C GLN A 202 -27.14 15.16 -14.71
N THR A 203 -27.14 14.49 -13.56
CA THR A 203 -27.94 13.30 -13.30
C THR A 203 -28.69 13.37 -11.97
N GLU A 204 -29.73 12.54 -11.79
CA GLU A 204 -30.40 12.37 -10.49
C GLU A 204 -29.42 11.91 -9.40
N ARG A 205 -28.37 11.17 -9.79
CA ARG A 205 -27.31 10.73 -8.87
C ARG A 205 -26.47 11.91 -8.38
N ASP A 206 -26.23 12.89 -9.23
CA ASP A 206 -25.50 14.10 -8.87
C ASP A 206 -26.32 14.93 -7.88
N LEU A 207 -27.61 15.13 -8.16
CA LEU A 207 -28.54 15.77 -7.22
C LEU A 207 -28.64 15.02 -5.89
N GLY A 208 -28.59 13.69 -5.93
CA GLY A 208 -28.61 12.80 -4.77
C GLY A 208 -27.24 12.50 -4.17
N PHE A 209 -26.19 13.27 -4.49
CA PHE A 209 -24.84 13.00 -4.02
C PHE A 209 -24.78 12.94 -2.49
N SER A 210 -24.49 11.75 -1.99
CA SER A 210 -24.45 11.46 -0.56
C SER A 210 -23.01 11.49 -0.08
N LYS A 211 -22.70 12.46 0.79
CA LYS A 211 -21.41 12.60 1.46
C LYS A 211 -21.59 12.87 2.95
N TRP A 212 -20.48 12.88 3.68
CA TRP A 212 -20.50 13.32 5.07
C TRP A 212 -20.99 14.76 5.15
N LYS A 213 -21.98 15.02 6.02
CA LYS A 213 -22.56 16.35 6.18
C LYS A 213 -21.93 17.07 7.37
N PRO A 214 -21.82 18.41 7.33
CA PRO A 214 -21.29 19.19 8.45
C PRO A 214 -22.05 19.00 9.77
N ASP A 215 -23.35 18.69 9.72
CA ASP A 215 -24.24 18.50 10.88
C ASP A 215 -24.26 17.05 11.41
N ALA A 216 -23.58 16.11 10.74
CA ALA A 216 -23.52 14.73 11.17
C ALA A 216 -22.68 14.57 12.44
N ARG A 217 -23.20 13.84 13.43
CA ARG A 217 -22.46 13.52 14.67
C ARG A 217 -21.20 12.74 14.35
N ILE A 218 -20.11 13.13 15.00
CA ILE A 218 -18.77 12.62 14.71
C ILE A 218 -18.49 11.39 15.60
N PRO A 219 -17.95 10.29 15.04
CA PRO A 219 -17.47 9.16 15.82
C PRO A 219 -16.31 9.59 16.72
N VAL A 220 -16.35 9.24 18.00
CA VAL A 220 -15.26 9.56 18.93
C VAL A 220 -13.94 8.91 18.50
N SER A 221 -14.02 7.74 17.84
CA SER A 221 -12.86 6.98 17.34
C SER A 221 -12.05 7.70 16.26
N TRP A 222 -12.56 8.81 15.70
CA TRP A 222 -11.79 9.66 14.78
C TRP A 222 -10.86 10.64 15.48
N PHE A 223 -11.01 10.84 16.79
CA PHE A 223 -10.15 11.70 17.58
C PHE A 223 -8.95 10.92 18.09
N TYR A 224 -7.77 11.55 18.04
CA TYR A 224 -6.71 11.14 18.96
C TYR A 224 -7.03 11.62 20.38
N ARG A 225 -6.55 10.90 21.40
CA ARG A 225 -6.80 11.23 22.82
C ARG A 225 -6.49 12.69 23.17
N HIS A 226 -5.39 13.24 22.66
CA HIS A 226 -5.03 14.66 22.88
C HIS A 226 -6.00 15.65 22.21
N GLN A 227 -6.59 15.29 21.06
CA GLN A 227 -7.60 16.11 20.37
C GLN A 227 -8.94 16.06 21.12
N PHE A 228 -9.34 14.87 21.58
CA PHE A 228 -10.52 14.69 22.42
C PHE A 228 -10.42 15.49 23.73
N LYS A 229 -9.25 15.44 24.40
CA LYS A 229 -8.95 16.28 25.57
C LYS A 229 -9.11 17.77 25.27
N SER A 230 -8.54 18.23 24.15
CA SER A 230 -8.65 19.64 23.74
C SER A 230 -10.11 20.08 23.50
N LEU A 231 -10.92 19.20 22.89
CA LEU A 231 -12.35 19.43 22.69
C LEU A 231 -13.10 19.51 24.04
N LEU A 232 -12.84 18.58 24.95
CA LEU A 232 -13.43 18.59 26.30
C LEU A 232 -13.08 19.88 27.05
N CYS A 233 -11.81 20.28 27.05
CA CYS A 233 -11.35 21.53 27.68
C CYS A 233 -12.10 22.76 27.13
N ALA A 234 -12.30 22.82 25.81
CA ALA A 234 -13.03 23.91 25.19
C ALA A 234 -14.50 23.95 25.64
N HIS A 235 -15.15 22.79 25.79
CA HIS A 235 -16.50 22.71 26.34
C HIS A 235 -16.56 23.08 27.82
N ILE A 236 -15.60 22.66 28.64
CA ILE A 236 -15.49 23.07 30.06
C ILE A 236 -15.37 24.59 30.15
N ASN A 237 -14.53 25.21 29.32
CA ASN A 237 -14.35 26.67 29.32
C ASN A 237 -15.60 27.42 28.83
N ALA A 238 -16.30 26.89 27.81
CA ALA A 238 -17.47 27.55 27.24
C ALA A 238 -18.76 27.33 28.06
N SER A 239 -18.88 26.19 28.74
CA SER A 239 -20.10 25.76 29.44
C SER A 239 -19.76 24.76 30.55
N PRO A 240 -19.16 25.22 31.67
CA PRO A 240 -18.70 24.35 32.75
C PRO A 240 -19.83 23.53 33.40
N GLU A 241 -21.05 24.09 33.41
CA GLU A 241 -22.27 23.47 33.94
C GLU A 241 -22.86 22.37 33.03
N MET A 242 -22.26 22.09 31.88
CA MET A 242 -22.73 21.03 30.97
C MET A 242 -22.62 19.66 31.65
N PHE A 243 -23.71 18.89 31.68
CA PHE A 243 -23.66 17.52 32.20
C PHE A 243 -22.81 16.62 31.31
N THR A 244 -22.06 15.69 31.92
CA THR A 244 -21.27 14.68 31.20
C THR A 244 -22.11 13.92 30.18
N ARG A 245 -23.38 13.62 30.52
CA ARG A 245 -24.35 12.99 29.61
C ARG A 245 -24.60 13.81 28.33
N ASP A 246 -24.69 15.13 28.44
CA ASP A 246 -24.99 15.99 27.30
C ASP A 246 -23.76 16.14 26.40
N PHE A 247 -22.57 16.11 26.98
CA PHE A 247 -21.31 16.06 26.23
C PHE A 247 -21.17 14.76 25.43
N ILE A 248 -21.37 13.58 26.06
CA ILE A 248 -21.25 12.30 25.33
C ILE A 248 -22.27 12.16 24.20
N LYS A 249 -23.46 12.79 24.33
CA LYS A 249 -24.52 12.79 23.32
C LYS A 249 -24.12 13.47 22.00
N LEU A 250 -23.06 14.28 22.02
CA LEU A 250 -22.53 14.93 20.81
C LEU A 250 -21.93 13.92 19.82
N PHE A 251 -21.48 12.75 20.29
CA PHE A 251 -20.79 11.76 19.46
C PHE A 251 -21.76 10.79 18.76
N ALA A 252 -21.31 10.24 17.63
CA ALA A 252 -22.04 9.20 16.90
C ALA A 252 -22.22 7.95 17.78
N GLY A 253 -23.34 7.23 17.61
CA GLY A 253 -23.67 6.05 18.43
C GLY A 253 -24.17 6.36 19.85
N MET A 254 -24.00 7.58 20.35
CA MET A 254 -24.39 7.99 21.71
C MET A 254 -25.81 8.56 21.82
N SER A 255 -26.68 8.28 20.85
CA SER A 255 -28.07 8.79 20.87
C SER A 255 -28.98 8.06 21.86
N SER A 256 -28.72 6.78 22.14
CA SER A 256 -29.61 5.96 22.96
C SER A 256 -29.40 6.21 24.46
N THR A 257 -30.48 6.24 25.22
CA THR A 257 -30.41 6.39 26.68
C THR A 257 -29.62 5.24 27.32
N TRP A 258 -29.69 4.04 26.74
CA TRP A 258 -28.98 2.87 27.22
C TRP A 258 -27.46 2.99 27.04
N THR A 259 -26.98 3.35 25.84
CA THR A 259 -25.53 3.56 25.59
C THR A 259 -24.96 4.69 26.45
N GLN A 260 -25.74 5.76 26.64
CA GLN A 260 -25.36 6.85 27.55
C GLN A 260 -25.25 6.36 29.00
N ALA A 261 -26.23 5.60 29.49
CA ALA A 261 -26.21 5.06 30.84
C ALA A 261 -25.03 4.10 31.06
N ALA A 262 -24.77 3.21 30.10
CA ALA A 262 -23.65 2.27 30.17
C ALA A 262 -22.29 2.96 30.33
N VAL A 263 -22.00 3.99 29.50
CA VAL A 263 -20.76 4.78 29.61
C VAL A 263 -20.66 5.49 30.97
N LEU A 264 -21.75 6.11 31.42
CA LEU A 264 -21.76 6.82 32.70
C LEU A 264 -21.64 5.87 33.90
N ASP A 265 -22.20 4.67 33.81
CA ASP A 265 -22.14 3.65 34.86
C ASP A 265 -20.73 3.05 35.00
N ASP A 266 -20.08 2.76 33.88
CA ASP A 266 -18.71 2.21 33.84
C ASP A 266 -17.71 3.17 34.51
N LEU A 267 -17.87 4.47 34.29
CA LEU A 267 -16.99 5.51 34.81
C LEU A 267 -17.47 6.14 36.12
N ARG A 268 -18.65 5.75 36.62
CA ARG A 268 -19.30 6.33 37.80
C ARG A 268 -19.49 7.85 37.71
N LEU A 269 -19.90 8.32 36.53
CA LEU A 269 -20.08 9.75 36.20
C LEU A 269 -21.56 10.16 36.16
N GLN A 270 -22.43 9.50 36.94
CA GLN A 270 -23.85 9.82 36.95
C GLN A 270 -24.09 11.19 37.59
N ARG A 271 -24.88 12.03 36.93
CA ARG A 271 -25.29 13.36 37.41
C ARG A 271 -24.14 14.33 37.69
N THR A 272 -22.97 14.11 37.09
CA THR A 272 -21.83 15.03 37.17
C THR A 272 -21.80 15.99 35.99
N THR A 273 -21.27 17.20 36.20
CA THR A 273 -20.90 18.12 35.13
C THR A 273 -19.52 17.74 34.57
N ILE A 274 -19.23 18.18 33.34
CA ILE A 274 -17.89 17.96 32.74
C ILE A 274 -16.79 18.69 33.51
N ALA A 275 -17.09 19.82 34.16
CA ALA A 275 -16.13 20.51 35.00
C ALA A 275 -15.85 19.71 36.28
N ASP A 276 -16.89 19.32 37.03
CA ASP A 276 -16.73 18.60 38.31
C ASP A 276 -16.08 17.22 38.13
N ALA A 277 -16.41 16.53 37.03
CA ALA A 277 -15.90 15.20 36.76
C ALA A 277 -14.43 15.19 36.34
N PHE A 278 -14.03 16.13 35.48
CA PHE A 278 -12.75 16.06 34.77
C PHE A 278 -11.73 17.10 35.21
N THR A 279 -12.05 17.99 36.16
CA THR A 279 -11.08 18.97 36.69
C THR A 279 -10.78 18.73 38.17
N ARG A 280 -9.51 18.92 38.55
CA ARG A 280 -9.03 18.95 39.94
C ARG A 280 -7.97 20.04 40.07
N ASP A 281 -8.14 20.93 41.04
CA ASP A 281 -7.19 22.03 41.31
C ASP A 281 -6.86 22.91 40.09
N GLY A 282 -7.80 23.06 39.15
CA GLY A 282 -7.61 23.82 37.91
C GLY A 282 -6.93 23.04 36.78
N GLU A 283 -6.57 21.77 37.00
CA GLU A 283 -6.00 20.88 35.99
C GLU A 283 -7.01 19.82 35.53
N VAL A 284 -6.82 19.32 34.31
CA VAL A 284 -7.70 18.29 33.73
C VAL A 284 -7.16 16.90 34.05
N HIS A 285 -8.03 16.01 34.54
CA HIS A 285 -7.68 14.64 34.92
C HIS A 285 -7.48 13.75 33.68
N GLU A 286 -6.28 13.79 33.12
CA GLU A 286 -5.93 13.17 31.83
C GLU A 286 -6.34 11.69 31.71
N VAL A 287 -6.01 10.86 32.70
CA VAL A 287 -6.35 9.43 32.68
C VAL A 287 -7.86 9.22 32.54
N LEU A 288 -8.69 10.01 33.24
CA LEU A 288 -10.14 9.88 33.21
C LEU A 288 -10.72 10.35 31.87
N VAL A 289 -10.11 11.36 31.24
CA VAL A 289 -10.45 11.80 29.89
C VAL A 289 -10.17 10.71 28.86
N GLU A 290 -9.01 10.03 28.97
CA GLU A 290 -8.68 8.90 28.12
C GLU A 290 -9.64 7.71 28.33
N THR A 291 -10.00 7.41 29.59
CA THR A 291 -10.98 6.36 29.88
C THR A 291 -12.37 6.73 29.36
N LEU A 292 -12.77 8.00 29.42
CA LEU A 292 -14.01 8.47 28.79
C LEU A 292 -13.99 8.27 27.28
N HIS A 293 -12.88 8.64 26.62
CA HIS A 293 -12.71 8.45 25.19
C HIS A 293 -12.89 6.97 24.81
N ASP A 294 -12.19 6.08 25.49
CA ASP A 294 -12.20 4.64 25.20
C ASP A 294 -13.56 4.00 25.51
N ALA A 295 -14.23 4.43 26.58
CA ALA A 295 -15.58 3.99 26.91
C ALA A 295 -16.59 4.39 25.82
N ILE A 296 -16.59 5.66 25.38
CA ILE A 296 -17.47 6.10 24.30
C ILE A 296 -17.18 5.30 23.02
N ALA A 297 -15.90 5.07 22.69
CA ALA A 297 -15.50 4.32 21.51
C ALA A 297 -16.07 2.90 21.53
N SER A 298 -15.90 2.18 22.65
CA SER A 298 -16.40 0.82 22.86
C SER A 298 -17.92 0.70 22.69
N TYR A 299 -18.69 1.64 23.25
CA TYR A 299 -20.16 1.61 23.19
C TYR A 299 -20.75 2.25 21.92
N SER A 300 -19.98 3.00 21.13
CA SER A 300 -20.47 3.73 19.94
C SER A 300 -20.71 2.84 18.71
N GLY A 301 -20.23 1.60 18.73
CA GLY A 301 -20.32 0.64 17.61
C GLY A 301 -19.22 0.81 16.57
N GLU A 302 -19.36 0.13 15.43
CA GLU A 302 -18.36 0.15 14.34
C GLU A 302 -18.20 1.56 13.74
N ALA A 303 -16.95 1.90 13.40
CA ALA A 303 -16.62 3.15 12.72
C ALA A 303 -17.33 3.25 11.35
N PRO A 304 -17.72 4.46 10.90
CA PRO A 304 -18.33 4.65 9.60
C PRO A 304 -17.43 4.15 8.46
N LYS A 305 -17.97 3.25 7.62
CA LYS A 305 -17.29 2.79 6.40
C LYS A 305 -16.98 3.95 5.45
N ALA A 306 -15.87 3.86 4.73
CA ALA A 306 -15.37 4.91 3.84
C ALA A 306 -16.35 5.40 2.77
N LYS A 307 -17.31 4.57 2.33
CA LYS A 307 -18.40 5.00 1.43
C LYS A 307 -19.21 6.17 1.99
N ARG A 308 -19.33 6.31 3.32
CA ARG A 308 -20.05 7.42 3.96
C ARG A 308 -19.35 8.77 3.84
N LEU A 309 -18.08 8.80 3.44
CA LEU A 309 -17.35 10.05 3.24
C LEU A 309 -17.82 10.83 2.00
N GLY A 310 -18.35 10.13 0.99
CA GLY A 310 -18.78 10.72 -0.27
C GLY A 310 -17.86 10.36 -1.42
N ILE A 311 -18.23 9.31 -2.16
CA ILE A 311 -17.53 8.87 -3.37
C ILE A 311 -18.19 9.53 -4.58
N ILE A 312 -17.48 10.40 -5.29
CA ILE A 312 -17.99 11.15 -6.44
C ILE A 312 -18.26 10.18 -7.60
N GLY A 313 -17.28 9.35 -7.95
CA GLY A 313 -17.41 8.38 -9.03
C GLY A 313 -17.01 8.88 -10.42
N LYS A 314 -17.34 8.07 -11.42
CA LYS A 314 -16.91 8.27 -12.81
C LYS A 314 -17.50 9.49 -13.52
N GLY A 315 -18.55 10.13 -13.00
CA GLY A 315 -19.24 11.27 -13.64
C GLY A 315 -18.33 12.48 -13.89
N VAL A 316 -17.24 12.60 -13.14
CA VAL A 316 -16.20 13.62 -13.38
C VAL A 316 -15.59 13.53 -14.79
N LEU A 317 -15.55 12.34 -15.41
CA LEU A 317 -15.05 12.20 -16.79
C LEU A 317 -15.90 12.98 -17.79
N GLU A 318 -17.23 12.91 -17.68
CA GLU A 318 -18.15 13.64 -18.56
C GLU A 318 -17.97 15.15 -18.37
N ARG A 319 -17.81 15.56 -17.12
CA ARG A 319 -17.54 16.95 -16.78
C ARG A 319 -16.18 17.45 -17.31
N LEU A 320 -15.14 16.62 -17.28
CA LEU A 320 -13.85 16.97 -17.89
C LEU A 320 -13.97 17.19 -19.40
N THR A 321 -14.82 16.43 -20.10
CA THR A 321 -15.05 16.65 -21.54
C THR A 321 -15.79 17.95 -21.86
N GLN A 322 -16.49 18.56 -20.89
CA GLN A 322 -17.13 19.87 -21.04
C GLN A 322 -16.15 21.03 -20.77
N LEU A 323 -15.12 20.79 -19.96
CA LEU A 323 -14.16 21.81 -19.50
C LEU A 323 -12.85 21.85 -20.30
N ARG A 324 -12.57 20.79 -21.06
CA ARG A 324 -11.31 20.57 -21.76
C ARG A 324 -11.57 19.86 -23.08
N ASP A 325 -10.73 20.11 -24.08
CA ASP A 325 -10.77 19.38 -25.34
C ASP A 325 -10.08 18.01 -25.17
N VAL A 326 -10.90 17.01 -24.85
CA VAL A 326 -10.46 15.67 -24.45
C VAL A 326 -10.57 14.71 -25.62
N ARG A 327 -9.51 13.92 -25.84
CA ARG A 327 -9.52 12.82 -26.80
C ARG A 327 -10.59 11.77 -26.42
N PRO A 328 -11.48 11.38 -27.34
CA PRO A 328 -12.46 10.33 -27.10
C PRO A 328 -11.81 9.04 -26.58
N ASP A 329 -12.48 8.36 -25.65
CA ASP A 329 -12.07 7.08 -25.04
C ASP A 329 -10.70 7.06 -24.32
N SER A 330 -10.16 8.25 -24.01
CA SER A 330 -8.96 8.41 -23.18
C SER A 330 -9.24 8.36 -21.68
N GLY A 331 -10.49 8.63 -21.29
CA GLY A 331 -10.95 8.72 -19.91
C GLY A 331 -10.76 7.42 -19.12
N THR A 332 -10.11 7.50 -17.96
CA THR A 332 -10.05 6.40 -16.99
C THR A 332 -10.31 6.90 -15.58
N TYR A 333 -10.85 6.03 -14.74
CA TYR A 333 -11.21 6.31 -13.36
C TYR A 333 -10.81 5.15 -12.46
N ALA A 334 -10.28 5.45 -11.28
CA ALA A 334 -10.00 4.48 -10.24
C ALA A 334 -10.36 5.04 -8.88
N LYS A 335 -10.69 4.14 -7.95
CA LYS A 335 -10.90 4.45 -6.54
C LYS A 335 -10.27 3.40 -5.64
N VAL A 336 -9.81 3.84 -4.48
CA VAL A 336 -9.40 2.99 -3.37
C VAL A 336 -10.01 3.58 -2.10
N ALA A 337 -10.48 2.70 -1.23
CA ALA A 337 -10.99 3.06 0.08
C ALA A 337 -10.34 2.15 1.11
N VAL A 338 -9.77 2.73 2.16
CA VAL A 338 -9.06 2.03 3.24
C VAL A 338 -9.50 2.58 4.59
N GLU A 339 -9.16 1.88 5.66
CA GLU A 339 -9.37 2.29 7.03
C GLU A 339 -7.99 2.49 7.67
N ASP A 340 -7.65 3.74 7.96
CA ASP A 340 -6.36 4.19 8.51
C ASP A 340 -6.55 4.61 9.97
N HIS A 341 -6.10 3.76 10.90
CA HIS A 341 -6.24 4.00 12.35
C HIS A 341 -7.65 4.43 12.78
N CYS A 342 -8.66 3.62 12.45
CA CYS A 342 -10.09 3.89 12.70
C CYS A 342 -10.71 5.08 11.93
N ARG A 343 -9.95 5.73 11.03
CA ARG A 343 -10.45 6.79 10.15
C ARG A 343 -10.57 6.27 8.72
N PRO A 344 -11.75 6.36 8.11
CA PRO A 344 -11.87 6.03 6.70
C PRO A 344 -11.07 7.00 5.83
N PHE A 345 -10.49 6.47 4.76
CA PHE A 345 -9.82 7.25 3.72
C PHE A 345 -10.33 6.82 2.35
N VAL A 346 -10.62 7.79 1.48
CA VAL A 346 -10.99 7.56 0.08
C VAL A 346 -10.04 8.33 -0.82
N ALA A 347 -9.46 7.62 -1.79
CA ALA A 347 -8.74 8.22 -2.90
C ALA A 347 -9.48 7.90 -4.20
N GLU A 348 -9.77 8.92 -4.99
CA GLU A 348 -10.33 8.82 -6.34
C GLU A 348 -9.41 9.53 -7.32
N ALA A 349 -9.14 8.90 -8.46
CA ALA A 349 -8.35 9.51 -9.52
C ALA A 349 -9.05 9.40 -10.87
N TRP A 350 -8.87 10.41 -11.70
CA TRP A 350 -9.33 10.46 -13.08
C TRP A 350 -8.17 10.88 -13.98
N PHE A 351 -8.15 10.35 -15.19
CA PHE A 351 -7.17 10.68 -16.22
C PHE A 351 -7.88 10.86 -17.55
N VAL A 352 -7.50 11.89 -18.29
CA VAL A 352 -7.90 12.12 -19.69
C VAL A 352 -6.69 12.59 -20.50
N ALA A 353 -6.66 12.26 -21.79
CA ALA A 353 -5.68 12.82 -22.72
C ALA A 353 -6.34 13.94 -23.52
N GLU A 354 -5.64 15.04 -23.73
CA GLU A 354 -6.12 16.23 -24.45
C GLU A 354 -5.70 16.18 -25.92
N THR A 355 -6.53 16.73 -26.80
CA THR A 355 -6.29 16.79 -28.26
C THR A 355 -5.41 17.97 -28.66
N GLU A 356 -5.54 19.08 -27.94
CA GLU A 356 -4.69 20.26 -28.06
C GLU A 356 -4.15 20.58 -26.65
N SER A 357 -2.84 20.77 -26.48
CA SER A 357 -2.29 21.28 -25.21
C SER A 357 -1.41 22.50 -25.47
N ASP A 358 -1.84 23.64 -24.97
CA ASP A 358 -1.03 24.87 -24.95
C ASP A 358 -0.03 24.89 -23.77
N GLY A 359 -0.03 23.87 -22.90
CA GLY A 359 0.66 23.96 -21.59
C GLY A 359 1.11 22.65 -20.93
N GLY A 360 1.13 21.53 -21.64
CA GLY A 360 1.60 20.25 -21.08
C GLY A 360 0.62 19.60 -20.09
N SER A 361 1.13 18.90 -19.07
CA SER A 361 0.30 18.09 -18.17
C SER A 361 -0.42 18.95 -17.12
N THR A 362 -1.74 18.82 -17.01
CA THR A 362 -2.56 19.53 -16.02
C THR A 362 -2.87 18.63 -14.82
N LEU A 363 -2.59 19.12 -13.61
CA LEU A 363 -2.89 18.43 -12.34
C LEU A 363 -3.95 19.19 -11.55
N ILE A 364 -5.01 18.49 -11.15
CA ILE A 364 -6.11 19.05 -10.35
C ILE A 364 -6.28 18.23 -9.07
N PHE A 365 -6.23 18.92 -7.93
CA PHE A 365 -6.33 18.28 -6.62
C PHE A 365 -7.61 18.71 -5.92
N GLY A 366 -8.26 17.74 -5.28
CA GLY A 366 -9.42 17.96 -4.43
C GLY A 366 -9.20 17.30 -3.07
N ILE A 367 -9.49 18.01 -1.99
CA ILE A 367 -9.37 17.50 -0.62
C ILE A 367 -10.66 17.83 0.11
N ASN A 368 -11.34 16.81 0.65
CA ASN A 368 -12.63 16.94 1.33
C ASN A 368 -13.66 17.77 0.53
N ASN A 369 -13.67 17.58 -0.80
CA ASN A 369 -14.55 18.25 -1.76
C ASN A 369 -14.31 19.76 -1.92
N SER A 370 -13.13 20.24 -1.50
CA SER A 370 -12.59 21.55 -1.83
C SER A 370 -11.42 21.40 -2.82
N THR A 371 -11.17 22.40 -3.66
CA THR A 371 -10.03 22.37 -4.59
C THR A 371 -8.74 22.83 -3.91
N VAL A 372 -7.60 22.24 -4.30
CA VAL A 372 -6.27 22.64 -3.82
C VAL A 372 -5.38 23.00 -5.00
N PHE A 373 -4.72 24.16 -4.90
CA PHE A 373 -3.90 24.73 -5.99
C PHE A 373 -2.43 24.30 -5.95
N VAL A 374 -2.00 23.63 -4.88
CA VAL A 374 -0.64 23.12 -4.68
C VAL A 374 -0.70 21.60 -4.56
N SER A 375 0.32 20.90 -5.06
CA SER A 375 0.43 19.46 -4.84
C SER A 375 0.54 19.16 -3.34
N PRO A 376 -0.33 18.32 -2.76
CA PRO A 376 -0.34 18.10 -1.32
C PRO A 376 0.84 17.27 -0.81
N SER A 377 1.52 16.55 -1.69
CA SER A 377 2.73 15.79 -1.37
C SER A 377 3.62 15.61 -2.60
N ASP A 378 4.91 15.40 -2.36
CA ASP A 378 5.90 15.08 -3.39
C ASP A 378 5.71 13.65 -3.94
N LEU A 379 5.14 12.73 -3.12
CA LEU A 379 4.75 11.37 -3.52
C LEU A 379 3.96 11.35 -4.83
N ILE A 380 3.02 12.29 -4.99
CA ILE A 380 2.15 12.32 -6.17
C ILE A 380 2.98 12.54 -7.44
N ARG A 381 3.99 13.42 -7.38
CA ARG A 381 4.88 13.70 -8.51
C ARG A 381 5.74 12.48 -8.83
N GLU A 382 6.25 11.79 -7.81
CA GLU A 382 7.04 10.57 -7.97
C GLU A 382 6.22 9.46 -8.65
N VAL A 383 4.99 9.21 -8.18
CA VAL A 383 4.11 8.19 -8.77
C VAL A 383 3.74 8.53 -10.22
N LEU A 384 3.50 9.81 -10.53
CA LEU A 384 3.23 10.24 -11.91
C LEU A 384 4.46 10.02 -12.81
N ALA A 385 5.67 10.33 -12.33
CA ALA A 385 6.91 10.10 -13.06
C ALA A 385 7.17 8.59 -13.30
N ASP A 386 6.89 7.73 -12.32
CA ASP A 386 6.98 6.26 -12.44
C ASP A 386 5.98 5.69 -13.47
N ASN A 387 4.84 6.39 -13.62
CA ASN A 387 3.87 6.13 -14.66
C ASN A 387 4.17 6.81 -16.00
N LEU A 388 5.37 7.40 -16.11
CA LEU A 388 5.88 8.08 -17.28
C LEU A 388 5.02 9.28 -17.70
N ILE A 389 4.40 9.98 -16.75
CA ILE A 389 3.76 11.27 -17.00
C ILE A 389 4.82 12.36 -16.86
N ASP A 390 5.13 13.03 -17.96
CA ASP A 390 6.05 14.17 -18.01
C ASP A 390 5.26 15.48 -18.10
N HIS A 391 5.88 16.59 -17.70
CA HIS A 391 5.25 17.92 -17.70
C HIS A 391 4.78 18.41 -19.07
N GLU A 392 5.30 17.86 -20.18
CA GLU A 392 4.90 18.19 -21.55
C GLU A 392 3.76 17.29 -22.08
N ASP A 393 3.39 16.23 -21.35
CA ASP A 393 2.36 15.31 -21.84
C ASP A 393 0.99 16.01 -21.88
N PRO A 394 0.22 15.92 -22.98
CA PRO A 394 -1.10 16.54 -23.11
C PRO A 394 -2.15 15.74 -22.35
N VAL A 395 -2.09 15.78 -21.02
CA VAL A 395 -2.93 14.96 -20.14
C VAL A 395 -3.44 15.79 -18.97
N THR A 396 -4.68 15.54 -18.56
CA THR A 396 -5.22 16.02 -17.29
C THR A 396 -5.33 14.85 -16.32
N VAL A 397 -4.73 15.00 -15.13
CA VAL A 397 -4.89 14.08 -14.00
C VAL A 397 -5.60 14.80 -12.86
N VAL A 398 -6.71 14.23 -12.41
CA VAL A 398 -7.47 14.71 -11.26
C VAL A 398 -7.33 13.73 -10.12
N LEU A 399 -6.99 14.19 -8.92
CA LEU A 399 -6.89 13.40 -7.71
C LEU A 399 -7.75 14.02 -6.61
N HIS A 400 -8.71 13.25 -6.09
CA HIS A 400 -9.56 13.65 -4.97
C HIS A 400 -9.32 12.74 -3.77
N LEU A 401 -9.10 13.36 -2.62
CA LEU A 401 -8.79 12.70 -1.36
C LEU A 401 -9.82 13.12 -0.30
N VAL A 402 -10.40 12.15 0.40
CA VAL A 402 -11.35 12.42 1.49
C VAL A 402 -10.93 11.69 2.75
N CYS A 403 -10.76 12.44 3.83
CA CYS A 403 -10.38 11.94 5.14
C CYS A 403 -11.01 12.83 6.23
N PRO A 404 -11.51 12.27 7.34
CA PRO A 404 -11.97 13.06 8.48
C PRO A 404 -10.93 14.03 9.05
N GLY A 405 -9.65 13.68 8.98
CA GLY A 405 -8.57 14.52 9.50
C GLY A 405 -7.24 14.21 8.85
N PHE A 406 -6.79 15.09 7.96
CA PHE A 406 -5.43 15.06 7.41
C PHE A 406 -4.42 15.66 8.39
N HIS A 407 -3.21 15.10 8.38
CA HIS A 407 -2.05 15.63 9.10
C HIS A 407 -1.36 16.69 8.23
N TYR A 408 -1.80 17.94 8.36
CA TYR A 408 -1.19 19.06 7.64
C TYR A 408 0.12 19.48 8.30
N VAL A 409 1.15 19.73 7.48
CA VAL A 409 2.47 20.17 7.96
C VAL A 409 2.63 21.70 7.93
N ASP A 410 1.71 22.40 7.28
CA ASP A 410 1.67 23.87 7.20
C ASP A 410 0.31 24.42 7.65
N ARG A 411 0.28 25.71 8.02
CA ARG A 411 -0.94 26.38 8.51
C ARG A 411 -2.00 26.59 7.43
N GLY A 412 -1.58 26.80 6.18
CA GLY A 412 -2.49 26.98 5.05
C GLY A 412 -3.01 25.68 4.46
N LYS A 413 -2.74 24.53 5.11
CA LYS A 413 -3.28 23.21 4.75
C LYS A 413 -2.97 22.78 3.32
N SER A 414 -1.81 23.20 2.82
CA SER A 414 -1.41 22.92 1.45
C SER A 414 -0.60 21.62 1.31
N ARG A 415 0.10 21.18 2.36
CA ARG A 415 0.93 19.98 2.39
C ARG A 415 0.45 19.00 3.47
N ILE A 416 0.42 17.72 3.10
CA ILE A 416 -0.09 16.63 3.94
C ILE A 416 1.00 15.58 4.13
N ALA A 417 1.19 15.15 5.37
CA ALA A 417 1.93 13.94 5.70
C ALA A 417 0.97 12.73 5.65
N PHE A 418 1.08 11.92 4.60
CA PHE A 418 0.26 10.72 4.42
C PHE A 418 0.84 9.52 5.19
N SER A 419 -0.02 8.71 5.84
CA SER A 419 0.38 7.40 6.41
C SER A 419 0.68 6.37 5.33
N GLU A 420 1.32 5.26 5.67
CA GLU A 420 1.72 4.22 4.71
C GLU A 420 0.53 3.70 3.89
N GLU A 421 -0.61 3.44 4.56
CA GLU A 421 -1.86 2.99 3.94
C GLU A 421 -2.44 4.04 2.98
N GLN A 422 -2.35 5.33 3.34
CA GLN A 422 -2.78 6.42 2.47
C GLN A 422 -1.87 6.56 1.25
N GLN A 423 -0.56 6.41 1.42
CA GLN A 423 0.41 6.45 0.32
C GLN A 423 0.19 5.30 -0.67
N GLU A 424 -0.05 4.08 -0.17
CA GLU A 424 -0.37 2.91 -1.00
C GLU A 424 -1.67 3.12 -1.79
N ALA A 425 -2.71 3.66 -1.13
CA ALA A 425 -3.98 3.96 -1.77
C ALA A 425 -3.84 4.99 -2.91
N ILE A 426 -3.11 6.08 -2.68
CA ILE A 426 -2.80 7.12 -3.69
C ILE A 426 -2.02 6.52 -4.86
N THR A 427 -0.96 5.75 -4.56
CA THR A 427 -0.11 5.09 -5.56
C THR A 427 -0.93 4.16 -6.45
N THR A 428 -1.82 3.39 -5.83
CA THR A 428 -2.70 2.44 -6.51
C THR A 428 -3.67 3.12 -7.46
N VAL A 429 -4.35 4.20 -7.04
CA VAL A 429 -5.32 4.89 -7.92
C VAL A 429 -4.63 5.57 -9.09
N LEU A 430 -3.52 6.27 -8.85
CA LEU A 430 -2.76 6.96 -9.90
C LEU A 430 -2.17 5.97 -10.92
N THR A 431 -1.60 4.86 -10.45
CA THR A 431 -1.07 3.81 -11.33
C THR A 431 -2.16 3.17 -12.19
N LYS A 432 -3.35 2.94 -11.61
CA LYS A 432 -4.48 2.37 -12.36
C LYS A 432 -4.96 3.29 -13.48
N VAL A 433 -5.13 4.58 -13.22
CA VAL A 433 -5.61 5.53 -14.25
C VAL A 433 -4.53 5.80 -15.31
N CYS A 434 -3.26 5.87 -14.93
CA CYS A 434 -2.18 6.13 -15.88
C CYS A 434 -1.75 4.90 -16.70
N LYS A 435 -2.22 3.69 -16.36
CA LYS A 435 -1.78 2.41 -16.97
C LYS A 435 -1.82 2.40 -18.50
N LYS A 436 -2.90 2.92 -19.09
CA LYS A 436 -3.10 2.93 -20.56
C LYS A 436 -2.06 3.85 -21.22
N TRP A 437 -1.85 5.05 -20.68
CA TRP A 437 -0.84 6.00 -21.15
C TRP A 437 0.58 5.47 -20.98
N ARG A 438 0.91 4.93 -19.80
CA ARG A 438 2.21 4.31 -19.50
C ARG A 438 2.56 3.23 -20.53
N SER A 439 1.60 2.37 -20.87
CA SER A 439 1.78 1.32 -21.88
C SER A 439 2.10 1.90 -23.28
N VAL A 440 1.38 2.95 -23.69
CA VAL A 440 1.63 3.65 -24.96
C VAL A 440 3.02 4.28 -24.97
N LYS A 441 3.39 5.02 -23.92
CA LYS A 441 4.70 5.69 -23.84
C LYS A 441 5.85 4.69 -23.76
N ALA A 442 5.69 3.59 -23.01
CA ALA A 442 6.66 2.50 -22.96
C ALA A 442 6.82 1.79 -24.32
N ARG A 443 5.75 1.70 -25.12
CA ARG A 443 5.85 1.23 -26.52
C ARG A 443 6.61 2.22 -27.38
N LEU A 444 6.25 3.51 -27.36
CA LEU A 444 6.94 4.56 -28.14
C LEU A 444 8.44 4.63 -27.81
N ARG A 445 8.81 4.58 -26.52
CA ARG A 445 10.21 4.55 -26.08
C ARG A 445 10.94 3.28 -26.57
N ARG A 446 10.26 2.13 -26.66
CA ARG A 446 10.82 0.89 -27.23
C ARG A 446 10.99 0.99 -28.75
N ASP A 447 10.02 1.56 -29.45
CA ASP A 447 10.06 1.70 -30.91
C ASP A 447 11.12 2.71 -31.35
N GLN A 448 11.29 3.82 -30.62
CA GLN A 448 12.40 4.75 -30.81
C GLN A 448 13.75 4.06 -30.59
N ARG A 449 13.91 3.31 -29.48
CA ARG A 449 15.13 2.53 -29.23
C ARG A 449 15.37 1.46 -30.29
N SER A 450 14.31 0.83 -30.81
CA SER A 450 14.41 -0.17 -31.88
C SER A 450 14.87 0.48 -33.18
N SER A 451 14.28 1.61 -33.55
CA SER A 451 14.62 2.37 -34.75
C SER A 451 16.06 2.90 -34.69
N GLN A 452 16.48 3.38 -33.52
CA GLN A 452 17.85 3.84 -33.27
C GLN A 452 18.85 2.67 -33.35
N ARG A 453 18.50 1.51 -32.76
CA ARG A 453 19.29 0.28 -32.88
C ARG A 453 19.30 -0.27 -34.31
N GLU A 454 18.24 -0.08 -35.09
CA GLU A 454 18.14 -0.51 -36.47
C GLU A 454 19.01 0.37 -37.38
N LEU A 455 19.02 1.69 -37.16
CA LEU A 455 19.99 2.61 -37.76
C LEU A 455 21.45 2.26 -37.39
N GLU A 456 21.72 1.94 -36.12
CA GLU A 456 23.03 1.47 -35.66
C GLU A 456 23.41 0.08 -36.23
N ARG A 457 22.42 -0.76 -36.54
CA ARG A 457 22.63 -2.11 -37.08
C ARG A 457 22.83 -2.11 -38.59
N LEU A 458 22.16 -1.20 -39.31
CA LEU A 458 22.43 -0.92 -40.71
C LEU A 458 23.82 -0.28 -40.93
N SER A 459 24.39 0.34 -39.89
CA SER A 459 25.75 0.93 -39.94
C SER A 459 26.88 -0.03 -39.51
N ARG A 460 26.57 -1.22 -38.97
CA ARG A 460 27.59 -2.21 -38.56
C ARG A 460 27.47 -3.53 -39.32
N LYS A 461 28.51 -3.89 -40.07
CA LYS A 461 28.75 -5.27 -40.53
C LYS A 461 29.21 -6.11 -39.34
N SER A 462 28.57 -7.25 -39.09
CA SER A 462 29.06 -8.29 -38.18
C SER A 462 29.22 -9.61 -38.95
N THR A 463 30.32 -10.32 -38.65
CA THR A 463 30.91 -11.38 -39.47
C THR A 463 31.02 -12.75 -38.77
N ILE A 464 30.41 -12.99 -37.60
CA ILE A 464 30.46 -14.31 -36.94
C ILE A 464 29.24 -14.57 -36.04
N SER A 465 28.87 -15.84 -35.87
CA SER A 465 27.68 -16.24 -35.09
C SER A 465 27.94 -16.26 -33.57
N ALA A 466 26.87 -16.16 -32.77
CA ALA A 466 26.97 -16.17 -31.31
C ALA A 466 27.46 -17.51 -30.74
N LYS A 467 27.23 -18.63 -31.45
CA LYS A 467 27.77 -19.94 -31.07
C LYS A 467 29.29 -19.97 -31.24
N GLU A 468 29.80 -19.55 -32.40
CA GLU A 468 31.25 -19.53 -32.68
C GLU A 468 32.00 -18.62 -31.72
N ALA A 469 31.45 -17.42 -31.45
CA ALA A 469 32.05 -16.50 -30.48
C ALA A 469 32.03 -17.07 -29.06
N ALA A 470 30.97 -17.79 -28.66
CA ALA A 470 30.89 -18.39 -27.33
C ALA A 470 31.89 -19.54 -27.15
N TRP A 471 32.07 -20.41 -28.15
CA TRP A 471 33.01 -21.54 -28.07
C TRP A 471 34.46 -21.06 -27.93
N ALA A 472 34.81 -19.93 -28.54
CA ALA A 472 36.15 -19.36 -28.48
C ALA A 472 36.54 -18.83 -27.08
N VAL A 473 35.56 -18.47 -26.24
CA VAL A 473 35.82 -17.80 -24.94
C VAL A 473 35.34 -18.59 -23.73
N MET A 474 34.62 -19.70 -23.93
CA MET A 474 33.91 -20.40 -22.86
C MET A 474 34.84 -20.92 -21.76
N GLU A 475 35.97 -21.51 -22.13
CA GLU A 475 36.97 -22.04 -21.17
C GLU A 475 37.56 -20.94 -20.30
N GLN A 476 38.02 -19.86 -20.92
CA GLN A 476 38.58 -18.71 -20.19
C GLN A 476 37.54 -18.05 -19.28
N ALA A 477 36.28 -17.97 -19.74
CA ALA A 477 35.19 -17.44 -18.95
C ALA A 477 34.85 -18.32 -17.74
N TYR A 478 34.91 -19.65 -17.90
CA TYR A 478 34.75 -20.59 -16.79
C TYR A 478 35.88 -20.44 -15.77
N LEU A 479 37.15 -20.52 -16.20
CA LEU A 479 38.31 -20.42 -15.31
C LEU A 479 38.32 -19.09 -14.54
N LYS A 480 37.96 -17.99 -15.20
CA LYS A 480 37.83 -16.68 -14.54
C LYS A 480 36.73 -16.66 -13.48
N ALA A 481 35.60 -17.35 -13.72
CA ALA A 481 34.48 -17.39 -12.79
C ALA A 481 34.70 -18.37 -11.63
N SER A 482 35.43 -19.47 -11.85
CA SER A 482 35.74 -20.50 -10.85
C SER A 482 37.03 -20.23 -10.06
N GLY A 483 37.82 -19.21 -10.43
CA GLY A 483 39.13 -18.99 -9.86
C GLY A 483 40.09 -20.13 -10.21
N ASP A 484 40.28 -20.37 -11.50
CA ASP A 484 41.09 -21.46 -12.07
C ASP A 484 40.63 -22.87 -11.65
N GLY A 485 39.31 -23.05 -11.46
CA GLY A 485 38.70 -24.32 -11.07
C GLY A 485 38.73 -24.61 -9.57
N ALA A 486 39.20 -23.67 -8.73
CA ALA A 486 39.25 -23.85 -7.29
C ALA A 486 37.86 -23.79 -6.60
N TYR A 487 36.89 -23.13 -7.22
CA TYR A 487 35.55 -22.91 -6.67
C TYR A 487 34.43 -23.24 -7.66
N PRO A 488 33.22 -23.60 -7.19
CA PRO A 488 32.04 -23.72 -8.04
C PRO A 488 31.74 -22.38 -8.73
N ALA A 489 31.44 -22.43 -10.04
CA ALA A 489 31.10 -21.23 -10.82
C ALA A 489 29.62 -21.21 -11.18
N ASN A 490 28.91 -20.14 -10.79
CA ASN A 490 27.53 -19.95 -11.20
C ASN A 490 27.44 -19.70 -12.71
N ALA A 491 26.49 -20.34 -13.40
CA ALA A 491 26.31 -20.17 -14.85
C ALA A 491 26.18 -18.70 -15.28
N ARG A 492 25.60 -17.83 -14.44
CA ARG A 492 25.55 -16.38 -14.68
C ARG A 492 26.89 -15.70 -14.51
N GLN A 493 27.73 -16.12 -13.57
CA GLN A 493 29.10 -15.59 -13.43
C GLN A 493 29.94 -15.92 -14.67
N VAL A 494 29.84 -17.16 -15.17
CA VAL A 494 30.46 -17.57 -16.45
C VAL A 494 29.93 -16.72 -17.61
N MET A 495 28.62 -16.44 -17.64
CA MET A 495 28.01 -15.55 -18.64
C MET A 495 28.58 -14.14 -18.56
N TYR A 496 28.64 -13.54 -17.37
CA TYR A 496 29.19 -12.19 -17.18
C TYR A 496 30.68 -12.11 -17.56
N ALA A 497 31.45 -13.16 -17.28
CA ALA A 497 32.84 -13.27 -17.69
C ALA A 497 32.99 -13.34 -19.22
N ALA A 498 32.11 -14.06 -19.92
CA ALA A 498 32.13 -14.21 -21.38
C ALA A 498 31.47 -13.05 -22.15
N ARG A 499 30.54 -12.32 -21.53
CA ARG A 499 29.59 -11.41 -22.18
C ARG A 499 30.26 -10.33 -23.02
N ALA A 500 31.27 -9.64 -22.46
CA ALA A 500 31.91 -8.52 -23.15
C ALA A 500 32.56 -8.96 -24.46
N GLN A 501 33.34 -10.06 -24.42
CA GLN A 501 34.04 -10.59 -25.59
C GLN A 501 33.07 -11.16 -26.64
N ILE A 502 32.03 -11.90 -26.22
CA ILE A 502 31.03 -12.41 -27.16
C ILE A 502 30.27 -11.26 -27.84
N GLN A 503 29.91 -10.22 -27.08
CA GLN A 503 29.21 -9.06 -27.63
C GLN A 503 30.10 -8.23 -28.55
N GLU A 504 31.40 -8.13 -28.27
CA GLU A 504 32.40 -7.50 -29.14
C GLU A 504 32.56 -8.27 -30.46
N MET A 505 32.71 -9.59 -30.40
CA MET A 505 32.88 -10.45 -31.58
C MET A 505 31.63 -10.51 -32.46
N THR A 506 30.43 -10.51 -31.86
CA THR A 506 29.16 -10.70 -32.59
C THR A 506 28.44 -9.40 -32.94
N GLY A 507 28.76 -8.30 -32.27
CA GLY A 507 28.03 -7.03 -32.36
C GLY A 507 26.57 -7.11 -31.90
N LYS A 508 26.16 -8.19 -31.20
CA LYS A 508 24.79 -8.43 -30.75
C LYS A 508 24.74 -8.62 -29.24
N PRO A 509 23.67 -8.15 -28.56
CA PRO A 509 23.50 -8.42 -27.14
C PRO A 509 23.27 -9.91 -26.90
N LEU A 510 24.11 -10.51 -26.05
CA LEU A 510 23.95 -11.87 -25.53
C LEU A 510 22.80 -11.95 -24.52
N SER A 511 21.89 -12.91 -24.72
CA SER A 511 20.79 -13.21 -23.80
C SER A 511 21.25 -14.15 -22.69
N ASP A 512 20.96 -13.81 -21.42
CA ASP A 512 21.23 -14.64 -20.24
C ASP A 512 20.63 -16.04 -20.38
N GLN A 513 19.36 -16.10 -20.79
CA GLN A 513 18.66 -17.37 -20.97
C GLN A 513 19.27 -18.18 -22.12
N TYR A 514 19.64 -17.55 -23.23
CA TYR A 514 20.26 -18.28 -24.34
C TYR A 514 21.64 -18.82 -23.98
N PHE A 515 22.44 -18.04 -23.25
CA PHE A 515 23.76 -18.49 -22.81
C PHE A 515 23.67 -19.62 -21.79
N THR A 516 22.95 -19.40 -20.69
CA THR A 516 22.87 -20.35 -19.57
C THR A 516 22.08 -21.62 -19.89
N GLN A 517 21.08 -21.56 -20.79
CA GLN A 517 20.23 -22.71 -21.10
C GLN A 517 20.61 -23.44 -22.40
N THR A 518 21.36 -22.79 -23.30
CA THR A 518 21.73 -23.37 -24.60
C THR A 518 23.25 -23.44 -24.77
N LEU A 519 23.93 -22.28 -24.87
CA LEU A 519 25.34 -22.24 -25.26
C LEU A 519 26.27 -22.96 -24.27
N LEU A 520 26.15 -22.69 -22.97
CA LEU A 520 27.00 -23.30 -21.95
C LEU A 520 26.73 -24.82 -21.83
N PRO A 521 25.48 -25.31 -21.73
CA PRO A 521 25.20 -26.75 -21.75
C PRO A 521 25.66 -27.44 -23.04
N ASP A 522 25.43 -26.85 -24.22
CA ASP A 522 25.87 -27.44 -25.49
C ASP A 522 27.40 -27.52 -25.56
N PHE A 523 28.12 -26.52 -25.04
CA PHE A 523 29.58 -26.56 -24.97
C PHE A 523 30.09 -27.70 -24.08
N GLN A 524 29.48 -27.93 -22.91
CA GLN A 524 29.84 -29.03 -22.01
C GLN A 524 29.54 -30.41 -22.64
N ILE A 525 28.44 -30.54 -23.39
CA ILE A 525 28.08 -31.78 -24.10
C ILE A 525 29.03 -32.05 -25.27
N GLU A 526 29.41 -31.01 -26.03
CA GLU A 526 30.30 -31.13 -27.20
C GLU A 526 31.78 -31.28 -26.79
N ASN A 527 32.17 -30.90 -25.57
CA ASN A 527 33.57 -30.94 -25.09
C ASN A 527 33.72 -31.67 -23.74
N PRO A 528 33.30 -32.95 -23.63
CA PRO A 528 33.22 -33.65 -22.35
C PRO A 528 34.57 -33.86 -21.65
N GLU A 529 35.67 -34.03 -22.39
CA GLU A 529 37.01 -34.16 -21.82
C GLU A 529 37.51 -32.84 -21.19
N LEU A 530 37.27 -31.71 -21.87
CA LEU A 530 37.65 -30.39 -21.40
C LEU A 530 36.86 -29.97 -20.15
N THR A 531 35.55 -30.28 -20.14
CA THR A 531 34.64 -29.84 -19.08
C THR A 531 34.46 -30.87 -17.96
N ALA A 532 35.21 -31.98 -17.97
CA ALA A 532 35.06 -33.06 -17.00
C ALA A 532 35.22 -32.60 -15.55
N GLY A 533 36.10 -31.64 -15.30
CA GLY A 533 36.36 -31.06 -13.97
C GLY A 533 35.54 -29.81 -13.65
N TRP A 534 34.60 -29.39 -14.50
CA TRP A 534 33.89 -28.14 -14.30
C TRP A 534 32.73 -28.31 -13.31
N ASP A 535 32.79 -27.59 -12.18
CA ASP A 535 31.66 -27.45 -11.25
C ASP A 535 30.81 -26.22 -11.59
N VAL A 536 29.84 -26.39 -12.49
CA VAL A 536 28.90 -25.33 -12.90
C VAL A 536 27.59 -25.44 -12.11
N VAL A 537 27.22 -24.37 -11.41
CA VAL A 537 26.02 -24.32 -10.56
C VAL A 537 24.96 -23.36 -11.09
N TYR A 538 23.69 -23.61 -10.78
CA TYR A 538 22.54 -22.79 -11.19
C TYR A 538 21.76 -22.30 -9.97
N ASP A 539 21.18 -21.10 -10.10
CA ASP A 539 20.40 -20.44 -9.05
C ASP A 539 19.14 -21.21 -8.64
N ASP A 540 18.69 -20.94 -7.41
CA ASP A 540 17.52 -21.56 -6.80
C ASP A 540 16.24 -21.33 -7.60
N ARG A 541 15.45 -22.39 -7.79
CA ARG A 541 14.11 -22.31 -8.39
C ARG A 541 13.12 -23.21 -7.67
N GLY A 542 12.47 -22.63 -6.67
CA GLY A 542 11.55 -23.33 -5.80
C GLY A 542 12.23 -23.81 -4.52
N HIS A 543 11.52 -24.60 -3.73
CA HIS A 543 11.99 -25.06 -2.42
C HIS A 543 11.40 -26.43 -2.07
N LEU A 544 12.10 -27.14 -1.20
CA LEU A 544 11.68 -28.37 -0.52
C LEU A 544 11.44 -28.07 0.96
N VAL A 545 10.37 -28.60 1.53
CA VAL A 545 10.08 -28.51 2.97
C VAL A 545 9.89 -29.90 3.55
N GLU A 546 10.68 -30.21 4.57
CA GLU A 546 10.56 -31.46 5.34
C GLU A 546 9.35 -31.40 6.32
N PRO A 547 8.73 -32.54 6.66
CA PRO A 547 7.77 -32.61 7.76
C PRO A 547 8.48 -32.47 9.12
N HIS A 548 7.73 -32.05 10.14
CA HIS A 548 8.15 -31.91 11.55
C HIS A 548 9.25 -30.88 11.85
N THR A 549 10.37 -30.87 11.12
CA THR A 549 11.48 -29.91 11.27
C THR A 549 11.18 -28.57 10.61
N ALA A 550 10.27 -28.54 9.63
CA ALA A 550 9.97 -27.40 8.76
C ALA A 550 11.22 -26.82 8.07
N ARG A 551 12.28 -27.62 7.93
CA ARG A 551 13.51 -27.22 7.22
C ARG A 551 13.17 -26.90 5.77
N ASN A 552 13.51 -25.69 5.34
CA ASN A 552 13.25 -25.19 4.00
C ASN A 552 14.57 -25.19 3.21
N ILE A 553 14.62 -25.97 2.13
CA ILE A 553 15.79 -26.16 1.27
C ILE A 553 15.50 -25.53 -0.10
N PRO A 554 16.18 -24.43 -0.46
CA PRO A 554 16.07 -23.87 -1.81
C PRO A 554 16.54 -24.87 -2.88
N LEU A 555 15.83 -24.95 -4.00
CA LEU A 555 16.15 -25.89 -5.09
C LEU A 555 17.17 -25.31 -6.08
N GLY A 556 18.41 -25.13 -5.61
CA GLY A 556 19.59 -24.82 -6.44
C GLY A 556 20.62 -25.93 -6.43
N THR A 557 21.57 -25.91 -7.37
CA THR A 557 22.56 -27.01 -7.52
C THR A 557 23.40 -27.22 -6.26
N VAL A 558 23.80 -26.15 -5.58
CA VAL A 558 24.60 -26.23 -4.33
C VAL A 558 23.74 -26.71 -3.18
N ASN A 559 22.60 -26.06 -2.95
CA ASN A 559 21.68 -26.38 -1.85
C ASN A 559 21.17 -27.83 -1.89
N VAL A 560 20.79 -28.34 -3.07
CA VAL A 560 20.39 -29.75 -3.22
C VAL A 560 21.57 -30.70 -2.97
N ARG A 561 22.78 -30.35 -3.41
CA ARG A 561 23.97 -31.17 -3.18
C ARG A 561 24.33 -31.24 -1.69
N GLU A 562 24.32 -30.10 -1.01
CA GLU A 562 24.56 -30.02 0.44
C GLU A 562 23.49 -30.77 1.23
N TYR A 563 22.21 -30.63 0.85
CA TYR A 563 21.11 -31.34 1.47
C TYR A 563 21.28 -32.85 1.36
N VAL A 564 21.52 -33.38 0.14
CA VAL A 564 21.71 -34.82 -0.09
C VAL A 564 22.95 -35.35 0.62
N ASN A 565 24.06 -34.60 0.61
CA ASN A 565 25.28 -35.00 1.31
C ASN A 565 25.13 -34.96 2.84
N GLY A 566 24.21 -34.15 3.35
CA GLY A 566 23.88 -34.04 4.76
C GLY A 566 22.82 -35.03 5.23
N TRP A 567 22.41 -36.01 4.42
CA TRP A 567 21.48 -37.04 4.85
C TRP A 567 22.11 -37.94 5.92
N THR A 568 21.39 -38.15 7.01
CA THR A 568 21.85 -38.95 8.15
C THR A 568 20.69 -39.75 8.71
N GLU A 569 20.99 -40.95 9.23
CA GLU A 569 20.06 -41.68 10.09
C GLU A 569 19.69 -40.83 11.32
N PRO A 570 18.53 -41.08 11.96
CA PRO A 570 18.12 -40.35 13.16
C PRO A 570 19.21 -40.36 14.25
N GLN A 571 19.68 -39.18 14.65
CA GLN A 571 20.67 -39.02 15.71
C GLN A 571 20.04 -38.34 16.92
N ILE A 572 20.31 -38.91 18.10
CA ILE A 572 19.88 -38.33 19.36
C ILE A 572 21.03 -37.48 19.89
N GLY A 573 20.79 -36.18 20.05
CA GLY A 573 21.78 -35.25 20.59
C GLY A 573 22.10 -35.48 22.07
N GLU A 574 23.12 -34.77 22.57
CA GLU A 574 23.46 -34.78 23.99
C GLU A 574 22.30 -34.26 24.85
N VAL A 575 22.19 -34.78 26.09
CA VAL A 575 21.12 -34.39 27.01
C VAL A 575 21.46 -33.06 27.67
N GLU A 576 20.84 -31.99 27.19
CA GLU A 576 20.89 -30.69 27.83
C GLU A 576 19.61 -30.42 28.63
N PRO A 577 19.71 -29.90 29.88
CA PRO A 577 18.55 -29.39 30.59
C PRO A 577 17.93 -28.23 29.81
N SER A 578 16.61 -28.10 29.80
CA SER A 578 15.83 -26.97 29.24
C SER A 578 15.78 -26.81 27.71
N VAL A 579 16.46 -27.66 26.92
CA VAL A 579 16.29 -27.71 25.46
C VAL A 579 15.28 -28.81 25.09
N PRO A 580 14.27 -28.54 24.23
CA PRO A 580 13.38 -29.57 23.73
C PRO A 580 14.18 -30.72 23.11
N LEU A 581 13.84 -31.98 23.41
CA LEU A 581 14.50 -33.13 22.80
C LEU A 581 14.34 -33.00 21.27
N SER A 582 15.45 -32.78 20.57
CA SER A 582 15.49 -32.83 19.11
C SER A 582 16.19 -34.12 18.70
N ILE A 583 15.41 -35.05 18.12
CA ILE A 583 16.00 -36.11 17.31
C ILE A 583 16.37 -35.42 16.00
N SER A 584 17.67 -35.30 15.73
CA SER A 584 18.14 -34.71 14.49
C SER A 584 17.90 -35.71 13.37
N THR A 585 16.98 -35.37 12.47
CA THR A 585 16.77 -36.08 11.21
C THR A 585 17.12 -35.15 10.06
N SER A 586 17.76 -35.69 9.03
CA SER A 586 18.15 -34.94 7.84
C SER A 586 18.01 -35.86 6.63
N GLY A 587 17.12 -35.50 5.70
CA GLY A 587 16.76 -36.39 4.60
C GLY A 587 15.61 -37.35 4.96
N PRO A 588 15.35 -38.34 4.10
CA PRO A 588 14.17 -39.21 4.25
C PRO A 588 14.24 -40.15 5.45
N ALA A 589 15.44 -40.60 5.84
CA ALA A 589 15.64 -41.57 6.91
C ALA A 589 15.02 -41.11 8.24
N GLY A 590 14.01 -41.87 8.72
CA GLY A 590 13.27 -41.57 9.95
C GLY A 590 12.49 -40.26 9.96
N CYS A 591 12.35 -39.56 8.82
CA CYS A 591 11.68 -38.26 8.71
C CYS A 591 10.44 -38.29 7.80
N TYR A 592 10.55 -38.88 6.60
CA TYR A 592 9.45 -38.96 5.64
C TYR A 592 9.57 -40.18 4.71
N SER A 593 8.43 -40.76 4.33
CA SER A 593 8.36 -41.96 3.47
C SER A 593 8.05 -41.64 2.01
N ALA A 594 7.58 -40.42 1.71
CA ALA A 594 7.30 -39.98 0.36
C ALA A 594 7.52 -38.47 0.18
N ALA A 595 7.56 -38.02 -1.07
CA ALA A 595 7.62 -36.59 -1.40
C ALA A 595 6.53 -36.19 -2.41
N ILE A 596 6.01 -34.97 -2.29
CA ILE A 596 5.06 -34.38 -3.24
C ILE A 596 5.78 -33.31 -4.05
N PHE A 597 5.77 -33.43 -5.37
CA PHE A 597 6.22 -32.40 -6.29
C PHE A 597 5.02 -31.64 -6.85
N ILE A 598 4.99 -30.32 -6.71
CA ILE A 598 3.91 -29.48 -7.25
C ILE A 598 4.41 -28.36 -8.17
N GLU A 599 3.78 -28.23 -9.34
CA GLU A 599 4.08 -27.18 -10.34
C GLU A 599 3.47 -25.82 -9.98
N LYS A 600 3.55 -25.38 -8.72
CA LYS A 600 3.12 -24.03 -8.27
C LYS A 600 3.45 -23.85 -6.78
N GLU A 601 4.04 -22.71 -6.42
CA GLU A 601 4.27 -22.33 -5.02
C GLU A 601 2.98 -21.91 -4.28
N GLY A 602 1.88 -21.66 -4.99
CA GLY A 602 0.63 -21.15 -4.42
C GLY A 602 -0.10 -22.10 -3.47
N PHE A 603 0.24 -23.39 -3.47
CA PHE A 603 -0.40 -24.42 -2.65
C PHE A 603 0.30 -24.67 -1.31
N THR A 604 1.48 -24.08 -1.07
CA THR A 604 2.26 -24.30 0.16
C THR A 604 1.47 -23.94 1.42
N ALA A 605 0.78 -22.79 1.41
CA ALA A 605 -0.06 -22.36 2.54
C ALA A 605 -1.26 -23.28 2.78
N LEU A 606 -1.81 -23.89 1.72
CA LEU A 606 -2.91 -24.84 1.83
C LEU A 606 -2.44 -26.15 2.47
N PHE A 607 -1.30 -26.69 2.02
CA PHE A 607 -0.70 -27.89 2.61
C PHE A 607 -0.31 -27.70 4.08
N GLU A 608 0.17 -26.50 4.44
CA GLU A 608 0.49 -26.12 5.81
C GLU A 608 -0.77 -26.09 6.69
N LYS A 609 -1.83 -25.41 6.24
CA LYS A 609 -3.11 -25.35 6.98
C LYS A 609 -3.76 -26.73 7.13
N ALA A 610 -3.68 -27.57 6.10
CA ALA A 610 -4.16 -28.95 6.11
C ALA A 610 -3.25 -29.92 6.89
N ARG A 611 -2.08 -29.45 7.36
CA ARG A 611 -1.06 -30.26 8.05
C ARG A 611 -0.61 -31.50 7.28
N THR A 612 -0.69 -31.46 5.95
CA THR A 612 -0.47 -32.63 5.08
C THR A 612 0.90 -33.27 5.30
N ARG A 613 1.95 -32.45 5.39
CA ARG A 613 3.32 -32.87 5.71
C ARG A 613 3.40 -33.72 6.98
N ASN A 614 2.75 -33.27 8.05
CA ASN A 614 2.86 -33.88 9.38
C ASN A 614 1.85 -35.01 9.63
N LEU A 615 0.82 -35.14 8.77
CA LEU A 615 -0.17 -36.21 8.84
C LEU A 615 0.34 -37.47 8.15
N PHE A 616 1.00 -37.31 6.99
CA PHE A 616 1.46 -38.41 6.15
C PHE A 616 2.98 -38.60 6.18
N ASP A 617 3.72 -37.77 6.90
CA ASP A 617 5.19 -37.73 6.92
C ASP A 617 5.74 -37.68 5.50
N VAL A 618 5.37 -36.61 4.79
CA VAL A 618 5.76 -36.35 3.41
C VAL A 618 6.50 -35.03 3.27
N ALA A 619 7.57 -35.07 2.48
CA ALA A 619 8.25 -33.87 2.01
C ALA A 619 7.42 -33.17 0.92
N ILE A 620 7.41 -31.85 0.86
CA ILE A 620 6.75 -31.12 -0.24
C ILE A 620 7.77 -30.23 -0.92
N PHE A 621 7.92 -30.37 -2.23
CA PHE A 621 8.77 -29.49 -3.02
C PHE A 621 8.05 -28.96 -4.26
N SER A 622 8.35 -27.71 -4.59
CA SER A 622 7.67 -26.99 -5.68
C SER A 622 8.68 -26.32 -6.59
N THR A 623 8.28 -26.08 -7.84
CA THR A 623 9.08 -25.32 -8.80
C THR A 623 8.21 -24.33 -9.57
N LYS A 624 8.83 -23.28 -10.13
CA LYS A 624 8.16 -22.35 -11.05
C LYS A 624 8.41 -22.78 -12.50
N GLY A 625 7.44 -23.49 -13.08
CA GLY A 625 7.48 -23.99 -14.45
C GLY A 625 8.21 -25.32 -14.60
N MET A 626 8.90 -25.53 -15.73
CA MET A 626 9.58 -26.81 -16.03
C MET A 626 10.55 -27.26 -14.94
N SER A 627 10.64 -28.58 -14.71
CA SER A 627 11.56 -29.17 -13.74
C SER A 627 13.02 -28.81 -14.04
N THR A 628 13.74 -28.35 -13.01
CA THR A 628 15.15 -27.95 -13.12
C THR A 628 16.08 -29.16 -12.99
N THR A 629 17.36 -28.99 -13.35
CA THR A 629 18.38 -30.02 -13.11
C THR A 629 18.53 -30.34 -11.63
N ALA A 630 18.44 -29.35 -10.74
CA ALA A 630 18.50 -29.55 -9.29
C ALA A 630 17.29 -30.35 -8.78
N SER A 631 16.08 -30.04 -9.24
CA SER A 631 14.87 -30.80 -8.89
C SER A 631 14.96 -32.25 -9.35
N ARG A 632 15.50 -32.48 -10.56
CA ARG A 632 15.70 -33.84 -11.10
C ARG A 632 16.77 -34.61 -10.35
N GLN A 633 17.85 -33.94 -9.95
CA GLN A 633 18.86 -34.54 -9.09
C GLN A 633 18.30 -34.96 -7.73
N LEU A 634 17.42 -34.14 -7.14
CA LEU A 634 16.72 -34.51 -5.91
C LEU A 634 15.80 -35.72 -6.13
N VAL A 635 15.02 -35.75 -7.22
CA VAL A 635 14.19 -36.92 -7.58
C VAL A 635 15.04 -38.18 -7.71
N ASP A 636 16.15 -38.12 -8.48
CA ASP A 636 17.08 -39.24 -8.66
C ASP A 636 17.59 -39.78 -7.32
N LYS A 637 17.96 -38.88 -6.40
CA LYS A 637 18.47 -39.28 -5.07
C LYS A 637 17.38 -39.83 -4.16
N LEU A 638 16.19 -39.24 -4.14
CA LEU A 638 15.07 -39.76 -3.36
C LEU A 638 14.62 -41.13 -3.87
N SER A 639 14.50 -41.31 -5.19
CA SER A 639 14.18 -42.61 -5.79
C SER A 639 15.26 -43.66 -5.51
N SER A 640 16.54 -43.27 -5.44
CA SER A 640 17.62 -44.20 -5.03
C SER A 640 17.49 -44.69 -3.57
N GLN A 641 16.74 -43.98 -2.73
CA GLN A 641 16.41 -44.37 -1.36
C GLN A 641 15.04 -45.06 -1.25
N GLY A 642 14.36 -45.33 -2.37
CA GLY A 642 13.02 -45.93 -2.39
C GLY A 642 11.92 -44.99 -1.91
N VAL A 643 12.12 -43.67 -2.01
CA VAL A 643 11.12 -42.66 -1.64
C VAL A 643 10.30 -42.32 -2.89
N PRO A 644 9.01 -42.70 -2.98
CA PRO A 644 8.15 -42.33 -4.10
C PRO A 644 7.86 -40.83 -4.14
N ILE A 645 7.80 -40.28 -5.35
CA ILE A 645 7.50 -38.88 -5.62
C ILE A 645 6.12 -38.77 -6.26
N PHE A 646 5.18 -38.11 -5.59
CA PHE A 646 3.84 -37.82 -6.10
C PHE A 646 3.82 -36.48 -6.84
N LEU A 647 3.59 -36.53 -8.15
CA LEU A 647 3.54 -35.35 -9.00
C LEU A 647 2.13 -34.76 -9.07
N LEU A 648 1.99 -33.47 -8.75
CA LEU A 648 0.78 -32.68 -8.95
C LEU A 648 1.03 -31.58 -10.00
N HIS A 649 0.21 -31.56 -11.05
CA HIS A 649 0.24 -30.56 -12.10
C HIS A 649 -1.17 -30.23 -12.60
N ASP A 650 -1.33 -29.09 -13.27
CA ASP A 650 -2.58 -28.71 -13.93
C ASP A 650 -2.84 -29.58 -15.17
N PHE A 651 -4.10 -29.71 -15.58
CA PHE A 651 -4.42 -30.35 -16.86
C PHE A 651 -4.22 -29.34 -18.01
N ASP A 652 -2.95 -29.14 -18.36
CA ASP A 652 -2.53 -28.32 -19.50
C ASP A 652 -1.29 -28.91 -20.21
N ALA A 653 -0.84 -28.23 -21.26
CA ALA A 653 0.30 -28.70 -22.04
C ALA A 653 1.64 -28.67 -21.29
N ALA A 654 1.82 -27.73 -20.35
CA ALA A 654 3.03 -27.62 -19.55
C ALA A 654 3.08 -28.73 -18.51
N GLY A 655 1.98 -28.98 -17.80
CA GLY A 655 1.84 -30.06 -16.83
C GLY A 655 2.12 -31.43 -17.45
N MET A 656 1.54 -31.71 -18.62
CA MET A 656 1.83 -32.94 -19.39
C MET A 656 3.31 -33.05 -19.79
N THR A 657 3.95 -31.94 -20.14
CA THR A 657 5.38 -31.93 -20.48
C THR A 657 6.23 -32.18 -19.24
N ILE A 658 5.85 -31.66 -18.08
CA ILE A 658 6.55 -31.85 -16.80
C ILE A 658 6.44 -33.28 -16.33
N ALA A 659 5.24 -33.88 -16.39
CA ALA A 659 5.02 -35.28 -16.05
C ALA A 659 5.92 -36.24 -16.81
N ARG A 660 6.15 -35.96 -18.10
CA ARG A 660 7.15 -36.70 -18.87
C ARG A 660 8.59 -36.34 -18.46
N THR A 661 8.89 -35.05 -18.38
CA THR A 661 10.27 -34.57 -18.22
C THR A 661 10.86 -35.02 -16.89
N ILE A 662 10.08 -35.01 -15.79
CA ILE A 662 10.58 -35.36 -14.46
C ILE A 662 10.96 -36.83 -14.30
N ARG A 663 10.47 -37.73 -15.18
CA ARG A 663 10.73 -39.18 -15.14
C ARG A 663 11.59 -39.71 -16.29
N SER A 664 11.98 -38.85 -17.23
CA SER A 664 12.68 -39.28 -18.46
C SER A 664 13.98 -38.52 -18.65
N ASP A 665 15.01 -39.22 -19.10
CA ASP A 665 16.27 -38.62 -19.51
C ASP A 665 16.06 -37.48 -20.51
N GLY A 666 16.88 -36.43 -20.37
CA GLY A 666 16.86 -35.28 -21.26
C GLY A 666 18.26 -34.86 -21.67
N ARG A 667 18.33 -33.86 -22.55
CA ARG A 667 19.62 -33.29 -23.00
C ARG A 667 20.52 -32.83 -21.85
N ARG A 668 19.92 -32.32 -20.76
CA ARG A 668 20.65 -31.67 -19.64
C ARG A 668 20.83 -32.53 -18.39
N TYR A 669 20.17 -33.68 -18.30
CA TYR A 669 20.24 -34.54 -17.13
C TYR A 669 19.89 -35.98 -17.50
N LYS A 670 20.71 -36.92 -17.03
CA LYS A 670 20.48 -38.36 -17.13
C LYS A 670 20.35 -38.93 -15.73
N PHE A 671 19.31 -39.72 -15.48
CA PHE A 671 19.08 -40.30 -14.16
C PHE A 671 20.03 -41.47 -13.89
N SER A 672 20.43 -41.61 -12.63
CA SER A 672 21.27 -42.71 -12.16
C SER A 672 20.48 -43.96 -11.79
N CYS A 673 19.22 -43.79 -11.37
CA CYS A 673 18.23 -44.86 -11.19
C CYS A 673 16.94 -44.55 -11.97
N GLU A 674 16.05 -45.53 -12.07
CA GLU A 674 14.71 -45.29 -12.63
C GLU A 674 13.91 -44.42 -11.64
N PRO A 675 13.44 -43.22 -12.05
CA PRO A 675 12.72 -42.33 -11.15
C PRO A 675 11.37 -42.92 -10.72
N GLU A 676 11.16 -43.05 -9.41
CA GLU A 676 9.91 -43.51 -8.82
C GLU A 676 8.91 -42.35 -8.68
N VAL A 677 8.36 -41.92 -9.82
CA VAL A 677 7.40 -40.81 -9.89
C VAL A 677 6.00 -41.31 -10.20
N ILE A 678 5.07 -41.07 -9.28
CA ILE A 678 3.64 -41.39 -9.42
C ILE A 678 2.90 -40.12 -9.82
N ASP A 679 2.23 -40.16 -10.97
CA ASP A 679 1.50 -39.01 -11.52
C ASP A 679 0.11 -38.91 -10.88
N LEU A 680 -0.06 -37.96 -9.97
CA LEU A 680 -1.36 -37.56 -9.37
C LEU A 680 -1.92 -36.29 -10.03
N GLY A 681 -1.31 -35.83 -11.12
CA GLY A 681 -1.73 -34.65 -11.83
C GLY A 681 -3.13 -34.79 -12.40
N LEU A 682 -3.78 -33.65 -12.59
CA LEU A 682 -5.17 -33.61 -13.03
C LEU A 682 -5.28 -34.13 -14.48
N ARG A 683 -6.10 -35.15 -14.70
CA ARG A 683 -6.45 -35.69 -16.04
C ARG A 683 -7.87 -35.31 -16.44
N LEU A 684 -8.18 -35.35 -17.73
CA LEU A 684 -9.50 -34.94 -18.24
C LEU A 684 -10.66 -35.73 -17.63
N GLU A 685 -10.48 -37.04 -17.40
CA GLU A 685 -11.50 -37.86 -16.76
C GLU A 685 -11.79 -37.44 -15.31
N GLN A 686 -10.74 -37.09 -14.56
CA GLN A 686 -10.88 -36.59 -13.18
C GLN A 686 -11.53 -35.20 -13.17
N ALA A 687 -11.11 -34.30 -14.06
CA ALA A 687 -11.72 -32.97 -14.21
C ALA A 687 -13.24 -33.06 -14.47
N LYS A 688 -13.65 -33.95 -15.39
CA LYS A 688 -15.05 -34.19 -15.70
C LYS A 688 -15.82 -34.80 -14.53
N ARG A 689 -15.22 -35.75 -13.81
CA ARG A 689 -15.85 -36.40 -12.64
C ARG A 689 -16.10 -35.41 -11.49
N MET A 690 -15.21 -34.45 -11.33
CA MET A 690 -15.26 -33.41 -10.29
C MET A 690 -16.02 -32.15 -10.74
N ASP A 691 -16.55 -32.12 -11.97
CA ASP A 691 -17.26 -30.98 -12.56
C ASP A 691 -16.45 -29.66 -12.50
N LEU A 692 -15.14 -29.75 -12.79
CA LEU A 692 -14.25 -28.60 -12.70
C LEU A 692 -14.40 -27.66 -13.90
N GLU A 693 -14.40 -26.35 -13.62
CA GLU A 693 -14.43 -25.33 -14.66
C GLU A 693 -13.15 -25.39 -15.52
N SER A 694 -13.35 -25.29 -16.84
CA SER A 694 -12.26 -25.22 -17.80
C SER A 694 -12.18 -23.83 -18.40
N GLU A 695 -10.96 -23.38 -18.69
CA GLU A 695 -10.70 -22.08 -19.30
C GLU A 695 -10.11 -22.21 -20.70
N GLU A 696 -10.40 -21.22 -21.54
CA GLU A 696 -9.82 -21.11 -22.87
C GLU A 696 -8.37 -20.62 -22.78
N PHE A 697 -7.48 -21.23 -23.55
CA PHE A 697 -6.08 -20.89 -23.61
C PHE A 697 -5.56 -20.76 -25.04
N GLN A 698 -4.75 -19.71 -25.26
CA GLN A 698 -4.07 -19.50 -26.54
C GLN A 698 -2.57 -19.83 -26.43
N TRP A 699 -2.12 -20.77 -27.25
CA TRP A 699 -0.73 -21.20 -27.31
C TRP A 699 0.21 -20.03 -27.66
N PRO A 700 1.47 -20.02 -27.19
CA PRO A 700 2.41 -18.94 -27.51
C PRO A 700 2.58 -18.73 -29.03
N THR A 701 2.71 -17.49 -29.51
CA THR A 701 2.88 -17.17 -30.94
C THR A 701 4.11 -17.82 -31.60
N ARG A 702 5.09 -18.24 -30.80
CA ARG A 702 6.26 -19.02 -31.24
C ARG A 702 5.92 -20.49 -31.58
N GLN A 703 4.81 -21.02 -31.10
CA GLN A 703 4.36 -22.39 -31.35
C GLN A 703 3.75 -22.48 -32.75
N LYS A 704 4.61 -22.63 -33.76
CA LYS A 704 4.19 -22.73 -35.17
C LYS A 704 3.77 -24.15 -35.58
N GLN A 705 4.47 -25.14 -35.03
CA GLN A 705 4.23 -26.57 -35.25
C GLN A 705 2.98 -27.03 -34.48
N ASP A 706 2.35 -28.10 -34.97
CA ASP A 706 1.20 -28.73 -34.34
C ASP A 706 1.59 -29.25 -32.93
N PRO A 707 0.94 -28.77 -31.85
CA PRO A 707 1.25 -29.22 -30.50
C PRO A 707 0.86 -30.68 -30.22
N THR A 708 -0.05 -31.27 -31.01
CA THR A 708 -0.60 -32.60 -30.79
C THR A 708 0.47 -33.69 -30.77
N ASP A 709 1.52 -33.58 -31.59
CA ASP A 709 2.59 -34.58 -31.64
C ASP A 709 3.40 -34.63 -30.34
N ASN A 710 3.68 -33.48 -29.74
CA ASN A 710 4.39 -33.44 -28.46
C ASN A 710 3.51 -34.01 -27.32
N LEU A 711 2.23 -33.63 -27.29
CA LEU A 711 1.29 -34.10 -26.27
C LEU A 711 1.04 -35.62 -26.35
N LYS A 712 0.98 -36.19 -27.56
CA LYS A 712 0.97 -37.66 -27.76
C LYS A 712 2.20 -38.31 -27.13
N ASN A 713 3.38 -37.74 -27.35
CA ASN A 713 4.61 -38.25 -26.75
C ASN A 713 4.66 -38.06 -25.23
N CYS A 714 3.83 -37.17 -24.66
CA CYS A 714 3.62 -37.03 -23.22
C CYS A 714 2.54 -37.98 -22.67
N GLY A 715 1.88 -38.78 -23.51
CA GLY A 715 0.88 -39.76 -23.09
C GLY A 715 -0.54 -39.20 -22.97
N ALA A 716 -0.87 -38.14 -23.73
CA ALA A 716 -2.24 -37.64 -23.83
C ALA A 716 -3.11 -38.58 -24.68
N SER A 717 -4.33 -38.87 -24.22
CA SER A 717 -5.34 -39.66 -24.96
C SER A 717 -5.96 -38.86 -26.11
N SER A 718 -6.69 -39.52 -27.01
CA SER A 718 -7.38 -38.85 -28.12
C SER A 718 -8.36 -37.76 -27.63
N ASP A 719 -9.07 -38.02 -26.53
CA ASP A 719 -10.03 -37.08 -25.94
C ASP A 719 -9.31 -35.90 -25.27
N GLU A 720 -8.18 -36.16 -24.62
CA GLU A 720 -7.34 -35.12 -24.01
C GLU A 720 -6.73 -34.20 -25.07
N LEU A 721 -6.28 -34.76 -26.20
CA LEU A 721 -5.74 -33.98 -27.32
C LEU A 721 -6.80 -33.08 -27.95
N ALA A 722 -8.01 -33.59 -28.15
CA ALA A 722 -9.13 -32.80 -28.68
C ALA A 722 -9.54 -31.66 -27.73
N PHE A 723 -9.34 -31.84 -26.42
CA PHE A 723 -9.61 -30.82 -25.41
C PHE A 723 -8.50 -29.75 -25.33
N LEU A 724 -7.23 -30.17 -25.33
CA LEU A 724 -6.06 -29.28 -25.21
C LEU A 724 -5.74 -28.52 -26.52
N VAL A 725 -6.19 -29.04 -27.67
CA VAL A 725 -5.93 -28.48 -29.00
C VAL A 725 -7.23 -28.50 -29.81
N GLU A 726 -7.99 -27.41 -29.76
CA GLU A 726 -9.28 -27.28 -30.46
C GLU A 726 -9.13 -26.78 -31.91
N GLY A 727 -8.11 -25.96 -32.19
CA GLY A 727 -7.93 -25.41 -33.54
C GLY A 727 -6.81 -24.40 -33.68
N LYS A 728 -6.71 -23.82 -34.89
CA LYS A 728 -5.73 -22.79 -35.24
C LYS A 728 -6.42 -21.63 -35.94
N ASP A 729 -6.47 -20.47 -35.29
CA ASP A 729 -7.04 -19.23 -35.84
C ASP A 729 -6.00 -18.11 -35.89
N GLY A 730 -6.01 -17.31 -36.95
CA GLY A 730 -5.02 -16.23 -37.17
C GLY A 730 -3.55 -16.69 -37.15
N GLY A 731 -3.28 -17.99 -37.39
CA GLY A 731 -1.96 -18.59 -37.30
C GLY A 731 -1.52 -19.03 -35.89
N ARG A 732 -2.40 -18.94 -34.89
CA ARG A 732 -2.14 -19.30 -33.48
C ARG A 732 -3.04 -20.46 -33.05
N TRP A 733 -2.47 -21.43 -32.34
CA TRP A 733 -3.24 -22.57 -31.81
C TRP A 733 -4.05 -22.16 -30.57
N SER A 734 -5.22 -22.77 -30.39
CA SER A 734 -6.13 -22.60 -29.25
C SER A 734 -6.58 -23.96 -28.71
N GLY A 735 -7.02 -23.96 -27.45
CA GLY A 735 -7.67 -25.09 -26.81
C GLY A 735 -8.12 -24.72 -25.39
N ARG A 736 -8.42 -25.73 -24.58
CA ARG A 736 -8.85 -25.54 -23.19
C ARG A 736 -7.85 -26.13 -22.23
N ARG A 737 -7.88 -25.68 -20.98
CA ARG A 737 -7.11 -26.25 -19.86
C ARG A 737 -7.93 -26.25 -18.58
N VAL A 738 -7.53 -27.09 -17.63
CA VAL A 738 -8.13 -27.13 -16.29
C VAL A 738 -7.03 -26.96 -15.26
N GLU A 739 -7.12 -25.88 -14.49
CA GLU A 739 -6.17 -25.53 -13.44
C GLU A 739 -6.49 -26.33 -12.16
N LEU A 740 -5.48 -26.72 -11.37
CA LEU A 740 -5.67 -27.30 -10.03
C LEU A 740 -6.49 -26.36 -9.12
N ASN A 741 -6.35 -25.05 -9.34
CA ASN A 741 -7.13 -24.01 -8.65
C ASN A 741 -8.62 -24.00 -9.02
N ALA A 742 -9.07 -24.78 -10.01
CA ALA A 742 -10.49 -24.98 -10.26
C ALA A 742 -11.17 -25.78 -9.12
N MET A 743 -10.40 -26.56 -8.35
CA MET A 743 -10.89 -27.19 -7.12
C MET A 743 -11.04 -26.16 -6.00
N THR A 744 -12.06 -26.32 -5.16
CA THR A 744 -12.08 -25.60 -3.88
C THR A 744 -10.98 -26.13 -2.94
N ALA A 745 -10.53 -25.30 -2.00
CA ALA A 745 -9.50 -25.69 -1.03
C ALA A 745 -9.81 -27.00 -0.28
N PRO A 746 -11.05 -27.26 0.22
CA PRO A 746 -11.40 -28.54 0.83
C PRO A 746 -11.32 -29.72 -0.15
N GLN A 747 -11.84 -29.56 -1.38
CA GLN A 747 -11.82 -30.60 -2.41
C GLN A 747 -10.39 -30.99 -2.80
N PHE A 748 -9.48 -30.00 -2.92
CA PHE A 748 -8.08 -30.27 -3.23
C PHE A 748 -7.39 -31.08 -2.12
N VAL A 749 -7.63 -30.72 -0.86
CA VAL A 749 -7.05 -31.44 0.29
C VAL A 749 -7.58 -32.87 0.35
N GLU A 750 -8.90 -33.05 0.20
CA GLU A 750 -9.54 -34.38 0.17
C GLU A 750 -9.01 -35.25 -0.97
N PHE A 751 -8.82 -34.66 -2.16
CA PHE A 751 -8.23 -35.34 -3.30
C PHE A 751 -6.79 -35.82 -3.00
N VAL A 752 -5.92 -34.93 -2.53
CA VAL A 752 -4.53 -35.28 -2.26
C VAL A 752 -4.42 -36.30 -1.11
N HIS A 753 -5.18 -36.13 -0.02
CA HIS A 753 -5.15 -37.07 1.10
C HIS A 753 -5.68 -38.45 0.69
N GLY A 754 -6.78 -38.50 -0.06
CA GLY A 754 -7.35 -39.76 -0.55
C GLY A 754 -6.38 -40.52 -1.47
N GLU A 755 -5.64 -39.83 -2.34
CA GLU A 755 -4.63 -40.46 -3.20
C GLU A 755 -3.43 -40.97 -2.39
N LEU A 756 -2.94 -40.22 -1.39
CA LEU A 756 -1.87 -40.68 -0.51
C LEU A 756 -2.28 -41.93 0.30
N GLU A 757 -3.51 -41.94 0.83
CA GLU A 757 -4.08 -43.09 1.55
C GLU A 757 -4.24 -44.31 0.65
N ALA A 758 -4.73 -44.12 -0.58
CA ALA A 758 -4.88 -45.19 -1.56
C ALA A 758 -3.54 -45.84 -1.95
N GLN A 759 -2.45 -45.07 -1.89
CA GLN A 759 -1.08 -45.53 -2.14
C GLN A 759 -0.40 -46.07 -0.87
N GLY A 760 -1.12 -46.15 0.25
CA GLY A 760 -0.63 -46.72 1.50
C GLY A 760 0.39 -45.85 2.24
N ILE A 761 0.49 -44.56 1.92
CA ILE A 761 1.41 -43.64 2.60
C ILE A 761 0.90 -43.36 4.00
N SER A 762 1.77 -43.60 4.98
CA SER A 762 1.48 -43.43 6.39
C SER A 762 2.72 -42.92 7.12
N LYS A 763 2.52 -42.58 8.40
CA LYS A 763 3.57 -42.02 9.25
C LYS A 763 4.80 -42.92 9.33
N VAL A 764 5.96 -42.29 9.32
CA VAL A 764 7.24 -42.96 9.49
C VAL A 764 7.40 -43.32 10.96
N LEU A 765 7.62 -44.60 11.23
CA LEU A 765 7.98 -45.10 12.54
C LEU A 765 9.45 -45.54 12.51
N PRO A 766 10.34 -44.89 13.28
CA PRO A 766 11.72 -45.35 13.44
C PRO A 766 11.79 -46.76 14.04
N ASP A 767 12.95 -47.42 13.93
CA ASP A 767 13.16 -48.74 14.51
C ASP A 767 13.11 -48.76 16.05
N GLU A 768 12.97 -49.97 16.61
CA GLU A 768 12.81 -50.17 18.06
C GLU A 768 14.04 -49.69 18.86
N GLU A 769 15.23 -49.75 18.27
CA GLU A 769 16.48 -49.27 18.88
C GLU A 769 16.46 -47.74 19.03
N THR A 770 16.10 -47.03 17.96
CA THR A 770 15.96 -45.57 17.93
C THR A 770 14.86 -45.09 18.89
N LEU A 771 13.71 -45.77 18.90
CA LEU A 771 12.60 -45.45 19.82
C LEU A 771 13.00 -45.67 21.28
N SER A 772 13.70 -46.76 21.58
CA SER A 772 14.19 -47.07 22.92
C SER A 772 15.22 -46.05 23.40
N ALA A 773 16.18 -45.68 22.55
CA ALA A 773 17.18 -44.67 22.86
C ALA A 773 16.54 -43.28 23.07
N ALA A 774 15.57 -42.90 22.22
CA ALA A 774 14.84 -41.64 22.38
C ALA A 774 14.04 -41.61 23.70
N PHE A 775 13.36 -42.71 24.03
CA PHE A 775 12.63 -42.85 25.29
C PHE A 775 13.54 -42.72 26.51
N GLN A 776 14.70 -43.40 26.50
CA GLN A 776 15.70 -43.29 27.57
C GLN A 776 16.22 -41.86 27.73
N HIS A 777 16.48 -41.16 26.63
CA HIS A 777 16.87 -39.75 26.64
C HIS A 777 15.80 -38.83 27.25
N VAL A 778 14.51 -39.00 26.88
CA VAL A 778 13.40 -38.25 27.49
C VAL A 778 13.31 -38.51 29.00
N CYS A 779 13.40 -39.78 29.41
CA CYS A 779 13.37 -40.15 30.82
C CYS A 779 14.52 -39.52 31.61
N LEU A 780 15.74 -39.53 31.06
CA LEU A 780 16.91 -38.92 31.68
C LEU A 780 16.74 -37.39 31.79
N ARG A 781 16.28 -36.72 30.72
CA ARG A 781 16.00 -35.28 30.73
C ARG A 781 14.95 -34.92 31.77
N ASN A 782 13.80 -35.60 31.79
CA ASN A 782 12.75 -35.30 32.76
C ASN A 782 13.25 -35.50 34.21
N ALA A 783 14.11 -36.49 34.44
CA ALA A 783 14.75 -36.67 35.76
C ALA A 783 15.74 -35.53 36.09
N MET A 784 16.46 -34.99 35.10
CA MET A 784 17.33 -33.82 35.27
C MET A 784 16.51 -32.54 35.52
N GLU A 785 15.42 -32.31 34.77
CA GLU A 785 14.52 -31.16 34.96
C GLU A 785 13.92 -31.14 36.37
N VAL A 786 13.39 -32.28 36.86
CA VAL A 786 12.90 -32.38 38.24
C VAL A 786 13.99 -32.00 39.24
N LYS A 787 15.23 -32.43 39.01
CA LYS A 787 16.36 -32.15 39.91
C LYS A 787 16.82 -30.69 39.83
N VAL A 788 16.77 -30.08 38.65
CA VAL A 788 17.04 -28.66 38.42
C VAL A 788 15.96 -27.81 39.06
N ASP A 789 14.68 -28.16 38.92
CA ASP A 789 13.55 -27.49 39.57
C ASP A 789 13.63 -27.61 41.09
N GLU A 790 14.01 -28.78 41.63
CA GLU A 790 14.30 -28.96 43.06
C GLU A 790 15.43 -28.04 43.54
N LEU A 791 16.48 -27.86 42.73
CA LEU A 791 17.58 -26.93 43.02
C LEU A 791 17.13 -25.47 42.96
N PHE A 792 16.29 -25.09 41.99
CA PHE A 792 15.71 -23.75 41.91
C PHE A 792 14.81 -23.46 43.13
N GLN A 793 13.94 -24.39 43.53
CA GLN A 793 13.12 -24.25 44.74
C GLN A 793 13.96 -24.19 46.02
N GLN A 794 15.08 -24.92 46.09
CA GLN A 794 16.03 -24.84 47.21
C GLN A 794 16.80 -23.51 47.24
N ALA A 795 17.08 -22.91 46.08
CA ALA A 795 17.70 -21.58 45.98
C ALA A 795 16.71 -20.46 46.35
N GLU A 796 15.46 -20.53 45.89
CA GLU A 796 14.40 -19.57 46.24
C GLU A 796 14.01 -19.63 47.73
N SER A 797 13.95 -20.82 48.33
CA SER A 797 13.62 -20.98 49.75
C SER A 797 14.71 -20.53 50.73
N LYS A 798 15.93 -20.23 50.25
CA LYS A 798 17.03 -19.70 51.05
C LYS A 798 17.06 -18.17 51.12
N ASP A 799 16.10 -17.46 50.52
CA ASP A 799 16.07 -15.98 50.46
C ASP A 799 17.43 -15.42 50.01
N GLN A 800 18.10 -16.12 49.08
CA GLN A 800 19.41 -15.74 48.59
C GLN A 800 19.22 -14.60 47.58
N ILE A 801 19.03 -13.39 48.09
CA ILE A 801 18.92 -12.17 47.28
C ILE A 801 20.28 -11.92 46.65
N PHE A 802 20.43 -12.28 45.36
CA PHE A 802 21.55 -11.85 44.55
C PHE A 802 21.45 -10.34 44.35
N THR A 803 22.17 -9.58 45.16
CA THR A 803 22.23 -8.12 45.05
C THR A 803 23.23 -7.77 43.97
N SER A 804 22.79 -7.01 42.97
CA SER A 804 23.71 -6.42 41.99
C SER A 804 24.67 -5.47 42.73
N PRO A 805 25.97 -5.45 42.38
CA PRO A 805 26.85 -4.38 42.79
C PRO A 805 26.24 -3.01 42.44
N ASP A 806 26.34 -2.04 43.35
CA ASP A 806 25.79 -0.69 43.16
C ASP A 806 26.44 0.05 41.96
N ASP A 807 27.64 -0.38 41.56
CA ASP A 807 28.48 0.17 40.49
C ASP A 807 28.58 -0.75 39.24
N LEU A 808 27.69 -1.74 39.10
CA LEU A 808 27.72 -2.72 38.00
C LEU A 808 27.85 -2.08 36.62
N SER A 809 27.18 -0.94 36.40
CA SER A 809 27.23 -0.22 35.12
C SER A 809 28.63 0.32 34.80
N GLU A 810 29.38 0.80 35.81
CA GLU A 810 30.76 1.27 35.64
C GLU A 810 31.71 0.09 35.42
N MET A 811 31.53 -1.00 36.16
CA MET A 811 32.32 -2.23 36.02
C MET A 811 32.19 -2.84 34.61
N VAL A 812 30.96 -2.88 34.07
CA VAL A 812 30.70 -3.36 32.69
C VAL A 812 31.34 -2.41 31.68
N LEU A 813 31.20 -1.09 31.87
CA LEU A 813 31.79 -0.07 31.00
C LEU A 813 33.32 -0.17 30.96
N GLU A 814 33.99 -0.43 32.08
CA GLU A 814 35.44 -0.64 32.10
C GLU A 814 35.88 -1.87 31.31
N ARG A 815 35.13 -2.98 31.37
CA ARG A 815 35.51 -4.23 30.67
C ARG A 815 35.25 -4.18 29.16
N ILE A 816 34.22 -3.47 28.71
CA ILE A 816 33.89 -3.37 27.28
C ILE A 816 34.67 -2.26 26.56
N LYS A 817 35.19 -1.26 27.29
CA LYS A 817 35.82 -0.10 26.66
C LYS A 817 37.17 -0.47 26.04
N GLY A 818 37.23 -0.41 24.71
CA GLY A 818 38.45 -0.69 23.94
C GLY A 818 38.69 -2.18 23.67
N THR A 819 37.70 -3.04 23.97
CA THR A 819 37.73 -4.48 23.69
C THR A 819 36.64 -4.85 22.68
N SER A 820 36.67 -6.09 22.17
CA SER A 820 35.58 -6.66 21.35
C SER A 820 34.53 -7.41 22.19
N LEU A 821 34.64 -7.36 23.52
CA LEU A 821 33.76 -8.06 24.45
C LEU A 821 32.41 -7.35 24.52
N ASN A 822 31.30 -8.10 24.45
CA ASN A 822 29.97 -7.51 24.57
C ASN A 822 29.59 -7.34 26.06
N TRP A 823 28.58 -6.51 26.33
CA TRP A 823 28.18 -6.21 27.72
C TRP A 823 27.58 -7.41 28.46
N GLN A 824 27.02 -8.40 27.76
CA GLN A 824 26.43 -9.59 28.39
C GLN A 824 27.55 -10.50 28.92
N ASP A 825 28.58 -10.74 28.11
CA ASP A 825 29.76 -11.50 28.51
C ASP A 825 30.51 -10.79 29.64
N ALA A 826 30.60 -9.46 29.59
CA ALA A 826 31.18 -8.67 30.67
C ALA A 826 30.40 -8.82 32.00
N VAL A 827 29.06 -8.89 31.96
CA VAL A 827 28.23 -9.14 33.15
C VAL A 827 28.44 -10.57 33.68
N ILE A 828 28.52 -11.57 32.81
CA ILE A 828 28.80 -12.96 33.19
C ILE A 828 30.15 -13.05 33.90
N GLU A 829 31.21 -12.48 33.31
CA GLU A 829 32.53 -12.49 33.93
C GLU A 829 32.55 -11.72 35.26
N ILE A 830 31.73 -10.67 35.43
CA ILE A 830 31.63 -9.94 36.70
C ILE A 830 30.96 -10.83 37.75
N ALA A 831 29.86 -11.49 37.38
CA ALA A 831 29.12 -12.41 38.25
C ALA A 831 29.92 -13.66 38.63
N GLU A 832 30.73 -14.23 37.73
CA GLU A 832 31.62 -15.37 38.04
C GLU A 832 32.80 -14.98 38.93
N SER A 833 33.20 -13.71 38.92
CA SER A 833 34.29 -13.16 39.75
C SER A 833 33.85 -12.63 41.12
N SER A 834 32.54 -12.64 41.40
CA SER A 834 31.90 -12.17 42.64
C SER A 834 31.46 -13.34 43.51
#